data_AF-A0A1E4RZK7-F1
#
_entry.id   AF-A0A1E4RZK7-F1
#
_cell.length_a   1.000
_cell.length_b   1.000
_cell.length_c   1.000
_cell.angle_alpha   90.00
_cell.angle_beta   90.00
_cell.angle_gamma   90.00
#
_symmetry.space_group_name_H-M   'P 1'
#
loop_
_entity.id
_entity.type
_entity.pdbx_description
1 polymer ?
#
loop_
_entity_poly.entity_id
_entity_poly.type
_entity_poly.pdbx_seq_one_letter_code
_entity_poly.pdbx_strand_id
1 'polypeptide(L)'
;MGEQLLFKDKVVIITGAGGGLGKQYALAYAKRGAKVVVNDLGGSLKGDAGGENHRAADVVVNEIKAAGGVAVANYDSVEFGDRIVDTAVKNFGTVHVIINNAGILRDSSFKNMTEKDFQLVLAVHLRGAYKLTKAAWPYFRNQKYGRIVNTSSPAGLYGNFGQANYALAKSALIGFGETLAKEGSKYNINVNIIAPLARSRMTEEILPKDMLEKLGPEKVVPLVLYLTHESSTSTNSIYEVAAGFYGQIRWQRSLGELFKPDETFTPEAILNKYKDIFKFENKPFNKVSYPNQLSDYNRLVAESVKLPKNEQGNKKVSLKDKVVIVTGAGNGLGRAHALLFGKYGAKVVVNDIANPDNVVNEIRQAGGDAVGDKSNVVTEGEGIIKTALDTYGRVDVLVNNAGILRDRSFLKMTDAEWDQIQDIHVLAPYRLSKLVWPLFLKQKSGTIINMTSTSGIYGSFGQANYAAAKCGIIGFTKTLAIEGAKHGIRAIAIAPHAETAMTKTIFKEDEFNKFDPSQVSPFVVLAASDAINASGLVFEVGAGWIGNTRWQTAKGAVGKGEIEPEFIRDHWNEIVDFSEPAYNKSTQDSSLNILGALARDEVDGDDDDDDDDDEEDSKDTFKYTERDVILYNLGLGAKAKELNYVYEGDPNFEVIPSYGVIPFMDESGGLEVNKLLTNFNPALLLHGEQYLRLHKFPLPTSATLRTEAYPVEVQNKGSKAAVVVGGFKTYDKNTGELIFYNESTTFIRKAQAADGSKKYKDRTTFAVASHEAPSATPDYEITVPTSEDQAAIYRLSGDYNPLHIDPKFAAKANFPKPILHGLASFGITVKQLYEKFGPFKEIKVRFTNVVYPGEHLKVKAWKNGNKVTFQTWSVERNVCVINNAALNLGTGAKL
;
A
#
# COMPACT_ATOMS: atom_id res chain seq x y z
N MET A 1 24.58 28.10 5.43
CA MET A 1 24.29 27.13 6.51
C MET A 1 23.52 27.85 7.60
N GLY A 2 22.25 27.49 7.83
CA GLY A 2 21.44 28.07 8.90
C GLY A 2 21.94 27.66 10.30
N GLU A 3 21.44 28.32 11.35
CA GLU A 3 21.78 27.98 12.74
C GLU A 3 21.41 26.52 13.08
N GLN A 4 22.23 25.91 13.93
CA GLN A 4 22.01 24.56 14.45
C GLN A 4 20.79 24.52 15.39
N LEU A 5 19.94 23.51 15.24
CA LEU A 5 18.76 23.25 16.08
C LEU A 5 19.20 22.70 17.45
N LEU A 6 19.17 23.57 18.47
CA LEU A 6 19.57 23.23 19.83
C LEU A 6 18.35 23.01 20.73
N PHE A 7 18.48 22.06 21.66
CA PHE A 7 17.47 21.73 22.67
C PHE A 7 17.90 22.19 24.06
N LYS A 8 18.65 23.29 24.13
CA LYS A 8 19.20 23.81 25.37
C LYS A 8 18.11 23.93 26.44
N ASP A 9 18.37 23.30 27.59
CA ASP A 9 17.49 23.28 28.76
C ASP A 9 16.10 22.62 28.56
N LYS A 10 15.80 22.08 27.38
CA LYS A 10 14.58 21.29 27.17
C LYS A 10 14.73 19.94 27.91
N VAL A 11 13.64 19.53 28.55
CA VAL A 11 13.57 18.28 29.33
C VAL A 11 12.80 17.25 28.51
N VAL A 12 13.45 16.13 28.22
CA VAL A 12 12.95 15.14 27.26
C VAL A 12 12.82 13.80 27.96
N ILE A 13 11.61 13.24 27.97
CA ILE A 13 11.37 11.86 28.42
C ILE A 13 11.31 10.95 27.19
N ILE A 14 12.11 9.89 27.20
CA ILE A 14 12.17 8.90 26.11
C ILE A 14 11.94 7.53 26.73
N THR A 15 10.87 6.86 26.31
CA THR A 15 10.51 5.52 26.82
C THR A 15 11.13 4.43 25.95
N GLY A 16 11.54 3.31 26.58
CA GLY A 16 12.27 2.23 25.90
C GLY A 16 13.61 2.70 25.35
N ALA A 17 14.34 3.49 26.15
CA ALA A 17 15.54 4.21 25.74
C ALA A 17 16.85 3.50 26.09
N GLY A 18 16.81 2.26 26.60
CA GLY A 18 18.00 1.46 26.90
C GLY A 18 18.68 0.87 25.66
N GLY A 19 18.00 0.89 24.50
CA GLY A 19 18.54 0.38 23.23
C GLY A 19 17.77 0.88 22.02
N GLY A 20 18.16 0.41 20.82
CA GLY A 20 17.48 0.69 19.56
C GLY A 20 17.26 2.19 19.28
N LEU A 21 16.09 2.53 18.75
CA LEU A 21 15.68 3.91 18.44
C LEU A 21 15.70 4.83 19.67
N GLY A 22 15.20 4.36 20.81
CA GLY A 22 15.12 5.14 22.03
C GLY A 22 16.49 5.61 22.53
N LYS A 23 17.50 4.73 22.49
CA LYS A 23 18.89 5.09 22.80
C LYS A 23 19.41 6.17 21.84
N GLN A 24 19.16 6.02 20.53
CA GLN A 24 19.64 7.00 19.54
C GLN A 24 19.00 8.38 19.74
N TYR A 25 17.70 8.43 20.06
CA TYR A 25 17.06 9.69 20.45
C TYR A 25 17.74 10.31 21.68
N ALA A 26 17.96 9.52 22.73
CA ALA A 26 18.53 10.02 23.99
C ALA A 26 19.91 10.66 23.79
N LEU A 27 20.80 9.99 23.04
CA LEU A 27 22.12 10.52 22.71
C LEU A 27 22.03 11.80 21.88
N ALA A 28 21.15 11.84 20.87
CA ALA A 28 21.03 12.98 19.98
C ALA A 28 20.43 14.23 20.66
N TYR A 29 19.41 14.06 21.52
CA TYR A 29 18.88 15.15 22.35
C TYR A 29 19.94 15.69 23.30
N ALA A 30 20.68 14.81 23.98
CA ALA A 30 21.74 15.22 24.90
C ALA A 30 22.90 15.95 24.19
N LYS A 31 23.33 15.47 23.01
CA LYS A 31 24.32 16.14 22.14
C LYS A 31 23.90 17.57 21.79
N ARG A 32 22.59 17.83 21.72
CA ARG A 32 22.00 19.14 21.41
C ARG A 32 21.58 19.94 22.65
N GLY A 33 22.06 19.56 23.84
CA GLY A 33 21.92 20.33 25.08
C GLY A 33 20.64 20.09 25.88
N ALA A 34 19.88 19.04 25.56
CA ALA A 34 18.71 18.65 26.33
C ALA A 34 19.08 17.94 27.66
N LYS A 35 18.16 17.97 28.62
CA LYS A 35 18.18 17.18 29.86
C LYS A 35 17.30 15.95 29.66
N VAL A 36 17.89 14.76 29.63
CA VAL A 36 17.20 13.55 29.17
C VAL A 36 16.82 12.63 30.32
N VAL A 37 15.56 12.21 30.39
CA VAL A 37 15.12 11.06 31.20
C VAL A 37 15.11 9.83 30.31
N VAL A 38 16.03 8.92 30.58
CA VAL A 38 16.18 7.64 29.88
C VAL A 38 15.33 6.61 30.63
N ASN A 39 14.11 6.35 30.17
CA ASN A 39 13.25 5.32 30.74
C ASN A 39 13.46 3.98 30.03
N ASP A 40 13.81 2.94 30.79
CA ASP A 40 13.83 1.55 30.29
C ASP A 40 13.59 0.55 31.43
N LEU A 41 12.68 -0.41 31.21
CA LEU A 41 12.34 -1.43 32.19
C LEU A 41 13.44 -2.51 32.33
N GLY A 42 14.36 -2.63 31.36
CA GLY A 42 15.41 -3.65 31.34
C GLY A 42 15.00 -4.98 30.68
N GLY A 43 13.92 -4.98 29.89
CA GLY A 43 13.38 -6.15 29.19
C GLY A 43 13.80 -6.27 27.71
N SER A 44 13.66 -7.46 27.13
CA SER A 44 13.88 -7.68 25.68
C SER A 44 12.69 -7.18 24.84
N LEU A 45 12.84 -7.09 23.51
CA LEU A 45 11.69 -6.86 22.59
C LEU A 45 10.61 -7.94 22.70
N LYS A 46 10.95 -9.12 23.23
CA LYS A 46 10.00 -10.18 23.57
C LYS A 46 9.39 -9.99 24.95
N GLY A 47 9.52 -8.83 25.58
CA GLY A 47 8.88 -8.46 26.84
C GLY A 47 9.04 -9.50 27.95
N ASP A 48 10.18 -10.19 28.01
CA ASP A 48 10.51 -11.06 29.14
C ASP A 48 10.65 -10.18 30.39
N ALA A 49 10.18 -10.67 31.54
CA ALA A 49 10.28 -9.94 32.81
C ALA A 49 11.73 -9.49 32.97
N GLY A 50 11.93 -8.18 33.14
CA GLY A 50 13.26 -7.59 33.27
C GLY A 50 14.08 -8.43 34.22
N GLY A 51 15.10 -9.11 33.71
CA GLY A 51 16.17 -9.60 34.57
C GLY A 51 16.76 -8.40 35.31
N GLU A 52 17.58 -8.63 36.34
CA GLU A 52 18.23 -7.57 37.14
C GLU A 52 19.13 -6.58 36.34
N ASN A 53 19.06 -6.58 35.01
CA ASN A 53 19.66 -5.62 34.10
C ASN A 53 18.88 -4.28 34.02
N HIS A 54 18.56 -3.68 35.17
CA HIS A 54 18.25 -2.23 35.27
C HIS A 54 19.36 -1.35 34.64
N ARG A 55 20.51 -1.95 34.35
CA ARG A 55 21.69 -1.39 33.71
C ARG A 55 21.45 -0.81 32.31
N ALA A 56 20.41 -1.17 31.57
CA ALA A 56 20.24 -0.67 30.20
C ALA A 56 20.08 0.86 30.14
N ALA A 57 19.21 1.43 30.99
CA ALA A 57 19.06 2.87 31.11
C ALA A 57 20.34 3.52 31.66
N ASP A 58 20.98 2.90 32.68
CA ASP A 58 22.24 3.40 33.25
C ASP A 58 23.37 3.50 32.22
N VAL A 59 23.51 2.51 31.34
CA VAL A 59 24.53 2.50 30.28
C VAL A 59 24.39 3.73 29.39
N VAL A 60 23.17 4.03 28.94
CA VAL A 60 22.90 5.19 28.10
C VAL A 60 23.10 6.50 28.86
N VAL A 61 22.69 6.57 30.12
CA VAL A 61 22.91 7.75 30.98
C VAL A 61 24.41 8.01 31.20
N ASN A 62 25.19 6.97 31.44
CA ASN A 62 26.64 7.07 31.63
C ASN A 62 27.34 7.51 30.34
N GLU A 63 26.89 7.00 29.18
CA GLU A 63 27.38 7.44 27.87
C GLU A 63 27.09 8.93 27.64
N ILE A 64 25.88 9.39 27.94
CA ILE A 64 25.50 10.81 27.87
C ILE A 64 26.38 11.67 28.79
N LYS A 65 26.55 11.27 30.06
CA LYS A 65 27.36 12.01 31.03
C LYS A 65 28.84 12.06 30.65
N ALA A 66 29.38 10.96 30.13
CA ALA A 66 30.76 10.89 29.65
C ALA A 66 31.01 11.84 28.46
N ALA A 67 29.99 12.05 27.61
CA ALA A 67 30.01 13.03 26.53
C ALA A 67 29.69 14.48 27.00
N GLY A 68 29.56 14.73 28.30
CA GLY A 68 29.28 16.06 28.88
C GLY A 68 27.80 16.47 28.88
N GLY A 69 26.88 15.58 28.52
CA GLY A 69 25.44 15.83 28.55
C GLY A 69 24.79 15.59 29.92
N VAL A 70 23.50 15.90 30.03
CA VAL A 70 22.72 15.76 31.28
C VAL A 70 21.64 14.70 31.09
N ALA A 71 21.70 13.62 31.88
CA ALA A 71 20.67 12.59 31.88
C ALA A 71 20.47 11.92 33.24
N VAL A 72 19.27 11.36 33.43
CA VAL A 72 18.90 10.52 34.57
C VAL A 72 18.15 9.28 34.09
N ALA A 73 18.39 8.14 34.74
CA ALA A 73 17.72 6.89 34.43
C ALA A 73 16.36 6.80 35.14
N ASN A 74 15.41 6.10 34.52
CA ASN A 74 14.18 5.66 35.16
C ASN A 74 13.89 4.20 34.76
N TYR A 75 13.40 3.41 35.71
CA TYR A 75 13.21 1.96 35.54
C TYR A 75 11.75 1.51 35.61
N ASP A 76 10.81 2.46 35.68
CA ASP A 76 9.39 2.14 35.83
C ASP A 76 8.84 1.59 34.51
N SER A 77 7.86 0.69 34.62
CA SER A 77 7.01 0.34 33.47
C SER A 77 6.29 1.59 32.98
N VAL A 78 6.12 1.71 31.66
CA VAL A 78 5.37 2.81 31.03
C VAL A 78 3.92 2.91 31.48
N GLU A 79 3.38 1.83 32.06
CA GLU A 79 2.06 1.84 32.72
C GLU A 79 2.01 2.78 33.94
N PHE A 80 3.17 3.08 34.54
CA PHE A 80 3.34 4.01 35.67
C PHE A 80 3.94 5.34 35.19
N GLY A 81 3.35 5.92 34.13
CA GLY A 81 3.83 7.16 33.53
C GLY A 81 3.93 8.35 34.49
N ASP A 82 3.16 8.35 35.58
CA ASP A 82 3.27 9.31 36.68
C ASP A 82 4.64 9.29 37.38
N ARG A 83 5.21 8.09 37.60
CA ARG A 83 6.53 7.93 38.22
C ARG A 83 7.67 8.34 37.28
N ILE A 84 7.49 8.11 35.99
CA ILE A 84 8.43 8.55 34.95
C ILE A 84 8.46 10.09 34.89
N VAL A 85 7.29 10.74 34.89
CA VAL A 85 7.20 12.21 34.92
C VAL A 85 7.73 12.78 36.23
N ASP A 86 7.42 12.15 37.37
CA ASP A 86 7.97 12.53 38.68
C ASP A 86 9.51 12.50 38.69
N THR A 87 10.12 11.52 38.01
CA THR A 87 11.59 11.50 37.82
C THR A 87 12.09 12.74 37.06
N ALA A 88 11.42 13.13 35.97
CA ALA A 88 11.77 14.34 35.22
C ALA A 88 11.64 15.60 36.08
N VAL A 89 10.53 15.72 36.82
CA VAL A 89 10.23 16.90 37.65
C VAL A 89 11.18 17.02 38.84
N LYS A 90 11.48 15.92 39.54
CA LYS A 90 12.42 15.93 40.67
C LYS A 90 13.84 16.34 40.25
N ASN A 91 14.29 15.92 39.08
CA ASN A 91 15.65 16.19 38.61
C ASN A 91 15.77 17.51 37.85
N PHE A 92 14.74 17.90 37.08
CA PHE A 92 14.83 18.99 36.11
C PHE A 92 13.68 20.01 36.20
N GLY A 93 12.76 19.85 37.15
CA GLY A 93 11.69 20.80 37.46
C GLY A 93 10.44 20.74 36.58
N THR A 94 10.53 20.17 35.37
CA THR A 94 9.40 20.05 34.44
C THR A 94 9.66 18.96 33.38
N VAL A 95 8.76 18.83 32.41
CA VAL A 95 8.93 18.08 31.17
C VAL A 95 8.51 18.95 29.98
N HIS A 96 9.24 18.87 28.86
CA HIS A 96 8.96 19.65 27.64
C HIS A 96 8.63 18.77 26.43
N VAL A 97 9.28 17.61 26.34
CA VAL A 97 9.13 16.68 25.22
C VAL A 97 8.90 15.27 25.74
N ILE A 98 7.96 14.53 25.12
CA ILE A 98 7.78 13.09 25.33
C ILE A 98 7.90 12.36 24.00
N ILE A 99 8.73 11.31 24.00
CA ILE A 99 8.82 10.33 22.92
C ILE A 99 8.21 9.01 23.42
N ASN A 100 7.00 8.72 22.95
CA ASN A 100 6.29 7.46 23.21
C ASN A 100 6.83 6.37 22.28
N ASN A 101 8.03 5.85 22.61
CA ASN A 101 8.79 4.89 21.81
C ASN A 101 8.74 3.45 22.36
N ALA A 102 8.55 3.26 23.68
CA ALA A 102 8.57 1.92 24.28
C ALA A 102 7.66 0.92 23.55
N GLY A 103 8.13 -0.31 23.45
CA GLY A 103 7.45 -1.32 22.66
C GLY A 103 7.95 -2.73 22.86
N ILE A 104 7.05 -3.68 22.56
CA ILE A 104 7.29 -5.12 22.61
C ILE A 104 6.54 -5.82 21.47
N LEU A 105 6.99 -7.01 21.10
CA LEU A 105 6.34 -7.85 20.12
C LEU A 105 5.83 -9.15 20.75
N ARG A 106 4.66 -9.59 20.28
CA ARG A 106 4.07 -10.91 20.54
C ARG A 106 3.44 -11.42 19.25
N ASP A 107 4.28 -11.53 18.24
CA ASP A 107 3.86 -11.90 16.89
C ASP A 107 3.38 -13.34 16.88
N SER A 108 2.15 -13.52 16.39
CA SER A 108 1.49 -14.79 16.24
C SER A 108 0.33 -14.61 15.27
N SER A 109 0.08 -15.61 14.42
CA SER A 109 -1.17 -15.62 13.63
C SER A 109 -2.37 -15.40 14.54
N PHE A 110 -3.42 -14.77 14.01
CA PHE A 110 -4.63 -14.47 14.77
C PHE A 110 -5.27 -15.74 15.35
N LYS A 111 -5.15 -16.88 14.65
CA LYS A 111 -5.54 -18.20 15.18
C LYS A 111 -4.81 -18.57 16.48
N ASN A 112 -3.52 -18.29 16.58
CA ASN A 112 -2.68 -18.73 17.71
C ASN A 112 -2.48 -17.65 18.77
N MET A 113 -2.80 -16.38 18.46
CA MET A 113 -2.60 -15.26 19.37
C MET A 113 -3.42 -15.42 20.65
N THR A 114 -2.77 -15.37 21.81
CA THR A 114 -3.44 -15.45 23.10
C THR A 114 -3.96 -14.08 23.53
N GLU A 115 -4.99 -14.06 24.38
CA GLU A 115 -5.50 -12.80 24.92
C GLU A 115 -4.47 -12.10 25.81
N LYS A 116 -3.68 -12.87 26.58
CA LYS A 116 -2.58 -12.34 27.40
C LYS A 116 -1.57 -11.57 26.54
N ASP A 117 -1.15 -12.17 25.42
CA ASP A 117 -0.24 -11.52 24.47
C ASP A 117 -0.86 -10.30 23.80
N PHE A 118 -2.16 -10.35 23.53
CA PHE A 118 -2.90 -9.22 22.99
C PHE A 118 -2.90 -8.06 23.98
N GLN A 119 -3.39 -8.27 25.21
CA GLN A 119 -3.46 -7.25 26.24
C GLN A 119 -2.08 -6.70 26.61
N LEU A 120 -1.04 -7.53 26.69
CA LEU A 120 0.31 -7.10 27.04
C LEU A 120 0.87 -6.10 26.01
N VAL A 121 0.68 -6.36 24.71
CA VAL A 121 1.09 -5.43 23.64
C VAL A 121 0.33 -4.10 23.75
N LEU A 122 -0.98 -4.13 24.04
CA LEU A 122 -1.74 -2.89 24.27
C LEU A 122 -1.31 -2.14 25.54
N ALA A 123 -1.00 -2.86 26.61
CA ALA A 123 -0.56 -2.28 27.88
C ALA A 123 0.70 -1.44 27.69
N VAL A 124 1.70 -1.98 26.98
CA VAL A 124 2.96 -1.27 26.71
C VAL A 124 2.78 -0.15 25.71
N HIS A 125 2.21 -0.43 24.54
CA HIS A 125 2.22 0.53 23.43
C HIS A 125 1.17 1.63 23.56
N LEU A 126 -0.05 1.27 23.96
CA LEU A 126 -1.18 2.19 23.96
C LEU A 126 -1.45 2.75 25.36
N ARG A 127 -1.63 1.88 26.35
CA ARG A 127 -1.86 2.32 27.74
C ARG A 127 -0.63 3.04 28.29
N GLY A 128 0.58 2.57 28.00
CA GLY A 128 1.82 3.24 28.40
C GLY A 128 1.91 4.67 27.86
N ALA A 129 1.65 4.87 26.57
CA ALA A 129 1.61 6.20 25.96
C ALA A 129 0.53 7.09 26.59
N TYR A 130 -0.68 6.54 26.82
CA TYR A 130 -1.74 7.24 27.56
C TYR A 130 -1.27 7.69 28.93
N LYS A 131 -0.75 6.78 29.76
CA LYS A 131 -0.35 7.05 31.15
C LYS A 131 0.76 8.10 31.24
N LEU A 132 1.79 7.98 30.40
CA LEU A 132 2.88 8.95 30.36
C LEU A 132 2.40 10.32 29.90
N THR A 133 1.69 10.39 28.77
CA THR A 133 1.20 11.67 28.24
C THR A 133 0.19 12.32 29.18
N LYS A 134 -0.65 11.52 29.84
CA LYS A 134 -1.61 11.99 30.85
C LYS A 134 -0.91 12.66 32.03
N ALA A 135 0.16 12.06 32.54
CA ALA A 135 0.94 12.58 33.66
C ALA A 135 1.69 13.88 33.31
N ALA A 136 2.19 14.02 32.08
CA ALA A 136 2.89 15.22 31.63
C ALA A 136 1.96 16.37 31.21
N TRP A 137 0.72 16.07 30.83
CA TRP A 137 -0.24 17.04 30.30
C TRP A 137 -0.44 18.30 31.17
N PRO A 138 -0.53 18.21 32.52
CA PRO A 138 -0.62 19.40 33.37
C PRO A 138 0.59 20.33 33.24
N TYR A 139 1.80 19.77 33.16
CA TYR A 139 3.04 20.54 33.02
C TYR A 139 3.08 21.27 31.68
N PHE A 140 2.79 20.56 30.59
CA PHE A 140 2.71 21.16 29.25
C PHE A 140 1.70 22.30 29.18
N ARG A 141 0.52 22.11 29.77
CA ARG A 141 -0.52 23.14 29.81
C ARG A 141 -0.12 24.36 30.63
N ASN A 142 0.47 24.15 31.81
CA ASN A 142 0.85 25.22 32.71
C ASN A 142 1.96 26.10 32.10
N GLN A 143 2.96 25.48 31.48
CA GLN A 143 4.07 26.20 30.85
C GLN A 143 3.76 26.68 29.42
N LYS A 144 2.58 26.35 28.88
CA LYS A 144 2.16 26.65 27.49
C LYS A 144 3.18 26.20 26.44
N TYR A 145 3.73 25.00 26.64
CA TYR A 145 4.64 24.37 25.69
C TYR A 145 4.67 22.86 25.92
N GLY A 146 4.53 22.09 24.85
CA GLY A 146 4.77 20.65 24.86
C GLY A 146 5.02 20.10 23.46
N ARG A 147 5.81 19.04 23.36
CA ARG A 147 6.03 18.31 22.11
C ARG A 147 5.91 16.82 22.36
N ILE A 148 5.09 16.13 21.57
CA ILE A 148 4.84 14.70 21.72
C ILE A 148 5.05 14.02 20.38
N VAL A 149 5.82 12.94 20.37
CA VAL A 149 5.93 12.03 19.23
C VAL A 149 5.42 10.66 19.65
N ASN A 150 4.40 10.17 18.94
CA ASN A 150 3.91 8.80 19.08
C ASN A 150 4.55 7.91 18.00
N THR A 151 5.18 6.82 18.41
CA THR A 151 5.77 5.87 17.47
C THR A 151 4.73 4.83 17.04
N SER A 152 4.09 5.06 15.89
CA SER A 152 3.26 4.08 15.16
C SER A 152 4.16 3.09 14.38
N SER A 153 3.67 2.51 13.30
CA SER A 153 4.44 1.70 12.34
C SER A 153 3.65 1.48 11.04
N PRO A 154 4.30 1.03 9.96
CA PRO A 154 3.61 0.55 8.77
C PRO A 154 2.56 -0.54 9.07
N ALA A 155 2.79 -1.42 10.07
CA ALA A 155 1.79 -2.40 10.48
C ALA A 155 0.53 -1.74 11.09
N GLY A 156 0.68 -0.60 11.78
CA GLY A 156 -0.45 0.20 12.25
C GLY A 156 -1.22 0.91 11.13
N LEU A 157 -0.51 1.32 10.07
CA LEU A 157 -1.10 1.98 8.91
C LEU A 157 -1.85 0.99 8.01
N TYR A 158 -1.24 -0.15 7.71
CA TYR A 158 -1.68 -1.05 6.63
C TYR A 158 -2.14 -2.43 7.11
N GLY A 159 -1.98 -2.76 8.39
CA GLY A 159 -2.09 -4.13 8.89
C GLY A 159 -0.87 -4.97 8.51
N ASN A 160 -0.60 -6.02 9.28
CA ASN A 160 0.45 -6.97 8.95
C ASN A 160 0.11 -8.37 9.49
N PHE A 161 0.47 -9.41 8.73
CA PHE A 161 0.18 -10.80 9.09
C PHE A 161 0.84 -11.16 10.43
N GLY A 162 0.07 -11.78 11.34
CA GLY A 162 0.58 -12.24 12.62
C GLY A 162 0.76 -11.13 13.67
N GLN A 163 0.27 -9.93 13.39
CA GLN A 163 0.48 -8.75 14.22
C GLN A 163 -0.83 -8.04 14.58
N ALA A 164 -1.93 -8.78 14.79
CA ALA A 164 -3.25 -8.18 15.06
C ALA A 164 -3.27 -7.26 16.29
N ASN A 165 -2.58 -7.64 17.37
CA ASN A 165 -2.37 -6.83 18.57
C ASN A 165 -1.50 -5.59 18.30
N TYR A 166 -0.36 -5.77 17.63
CA TYR A 166 0.60 -4.70 17.36
C TYR A 166 0.06 -3.68 16.36
N ALA A 167 -0.54 -4.14 15.25
CA ALA A 167 -1.21 -3.29 14.27
C ALA A 167 -2.32 -2.46 14.92
N LEU A 168 -3.12 -3.07 15.81
CA LEU A 168 -4.14 -2.35 16.58
C LEU A 168 -3.50 -1.26 17.44
N ALA A 169 -2.54 -1.61 18.30
CA ALA A 169 -1.94 -0.65 19.22
C ALA A 169 -1.24 0.51 18.49
N LYS A 170 -0.53 0.22 17.38
CA LYS A 170 0.14 1.24 16.57
C LYS A 170 -0.84 2.11 15.79
N SER A 171 -1.96 1.56 15.33
CA SER A 171 -3.03 2.34 14.71
C SER A 171 -3.75 3.22 15.75
N ALA A 172 -3.97 2.71 16.96
CA ALA A 172 -4.59 3.48 18.06
C ALA A 172 -3.79 4.73 18.44
N LEU A 173 -2.46 4.68 18.36
CA LEU A 173 -1.60 5.84 18.59
C LEU A 173 -1.79 6.98 17.58
N ILE A 174 -2.34 6.70 16.39
CA ILE A 174 -2.69 7.71 15.38
C ILE A 174 -3.88 8.53 15.88
N GLY A 175 -5.04 7.89 16.11
CA GLY A 175 -6.24 8.59 16.61
C GLY A 175 -6.04 9.22 17.99
N PHE A 176 -5.19 8.62 18.83
CA PHE A 176 -4.75 9.24 20.09
C PHE A 176 -3.96 10.54 19.83
N GLY A 177 -2.96 10.48 18.96
CA GLY A 177 -2.12 11.63 18.64
C GLY A 177 -2.89 12.78 17.98
N GLU A 178 -3.74 12.47 17.01
CA GLU A 178 -4.58 13.47 16.32
C GLU A 178 -5.54 14.18 17.30
N THR A 179 -6.10 13.43 18.25
CA THR A 179 -6.95 14.00 19.30
C THR A 179 -6.15 14.93 20.22
N LEU A 180 -4.97 14.50 20.67
CA LEU A 180 -4.13 15.32 21.54
C LEU A 180 -3.63 16.58 20.83
N ALA A 181 -3.33 16.52 19.53
CA ALA A 181 -2.97 17.70 18.74
C ALA A 181 -4.08 18.76 18.77
N LYS A 182 -5.34 18.33 18.61
CA LYS A 182 -6.52 19.21 18.70
C LYS A 182 -6.72 19.77 20.11
N GLU A 183 -6.60 18.95 21.14
CA GLU A 183 -6.73 19.40 22.54
C GLU A 183 -5.61 20.33 23.00
N GLY A 184 -4.40 20.07 22.49
CA GLY A 184 -3.15 20.71 22.87
C GLY A 184 -2.87 22.04 22.16
N SER A 185 -3.48 22.27 20.99
CA SER A 185 -3.19 23.43 20.11
C SER A 185 -3.21 24.78 20.85
N LYS A 186 -4.25 25.05 21.65
CA LYS A 186 -4.36 26.31 22.42
C LYS A 186 -3.35 26.49 23.55
N TYR A 187 -2.59 25.44 23.87
CA TYR A 187 -1.54 25.42 24.87
C TYR A 187 -0.14 25.30 24.23
N ASN A 188 -0.01 25.44 22.90
CA ASN A 188 1.23 25.22 22.15
C ASN A 188 1.84 23.83 22.45
N ILE A 189 0.95 22.83 22.47
CA ILE A 189 1.32 21.42 22.56
C ILE A 189 1.15 20.81 21.17
N ASN A 190 2.27 20.47 20.53
CA ASN A 190 2.24 19.81 19.23
C ASN A 190 2.39 18.31 19.40
N VAL A 191 1.60 17.55 18.65
CA VAL A 191 1.61 16.09 18.68
C VAL A 191 1.70 15.57 17.26
N ASN A 192 2.72 14.76 16.99
CA ASN A 192 2.95 14.14 15.70
C ASN A 192 3.15 12.63 15.85
N ILE A 193 2.98 11.91 14.74
CA ILE A 193 3.08 10.47 14.68
C ILE A 193 4.16 10.10 13.66
N ILE A 194 5.03 9.17 14.01
CA ILE A 194 5.97 8.57 13.07
C ILE A 194 5.64 7.10 12.86
N ALA A 195 5.83 6.61 11.65
CA ALA A 195 5.69 5.21 11.25
C ALA A 195 7.02 4.73 10.68
N PRO A 196 8.03 4.49 11.53
CA PRO A 196 9.33 4.03 11.06
C PRO A 196 9.23 2.60 10.50
N LEU A 197 9.78 2.38 9.32
CA LEU A 197 9.95 1.04 8.78
C LEU A 197 11.18 0.40 9.44
N ALA A 198 10.97 -0.75 10.08
CA ALA A 198 12.05 -1.53 10.67
C ALA A 198 12.54 -2.61 9.70
N ARG A 199 13.78 -3.07 9.89
CA ARG A 199 14.30 -4.27 9.22
C ARG A 199 13.39 -5.48 9.55
N SER A 200 12.93 -6.16 8.51
CA SER A 200 12.18 -7.42 8.55
C SER A 200 12.95 -8.52 7.82
N ARG A 201 12.61 -9.79 8.06
CA ARG A 201 13.17 -10.94 7.31
C ARG A 201 13.00 -10.79 5.80
N MET A 202 11.88 -10.19 5.37
CA MET A 202 11.60 -9.94 3.96
C MET A 202 12.50 -8.85 3.38
N THR A 203 12.70 -7.73 4.09
CA THR A 203 13.67 -6.71 3.65
C THR A 203 15.10 -7.24 3.69
N GLU A 204 15.44 -8.16 4.61
CA GLU A 204 16.75 -8.82 4.66
C GLU A 204 17.00 -9.76 3.46
N GLU A 205 15.96 -10.40 2.95
CA GLU A 205 16.04 -11.27 1.76
C GLU A 205 16.05 -10.48 0.44
N ILE A 206 15.42 -9.31 0.40
CA ILE A 206 15.28 -8.48 -0.80
C ILE A 206 16.43 -7.48 -0.94
N LEU A 207 16.92 -6.90 0.16
CA LEU A 207 17.88 -5.80 0.12
C LEU A 207 19.34 -6.29 0.24
N PRO A 208 20.27 -5.72 -0.53
CA PRO A 208 21.68 -6.03 -0.35
C PRO A 208 22.19 -5.49 1.01
N LYS A 209 23.24 -6.13 1.54
CA LYS A 209 23.72 -5.92 2.92
C LYS A 209 24.07 -4.47 3.25
N ASP A 210 24.61 -3.74 2.29
CA ASP A 210 24.95 -2.32 2.37
C ASP A 210 23.70 -1.42 2.53
N MET A 211 22.59 -1.74 1.84
CA MET A 211 21.32 -1.04 2.07
C MET A 211 20.67 -1.42 3.40
N LEU A 212 20.82 -2.69 3.82
CA LEU A 212 20.40 -3.09 5.16
C LEU A 212 21.18 -2.31 6.21
N GLU A 213 22.50 -2.16 6.08
CA GLU A 213 23.32 -1.34 6.97
C GLU A 213 22.86 0.12 7.01
N LYS A 214 22.40 0.70 5.90
CA LYS A 214 21.79 2.04 5.80
C LYS A 214 20.39 2.17 6.48
N LEU A 215 19.68 1.07 6.78
CA LEU A 215 18.40 1.06 7.54
C LEU A 215 18.61 1.18 9.06
N GLY A 216 19.58 1.95 9.50
CA GLY A 216 19.87 2.09 10.91
C GLY A 216 18.89 3.02 11.64
N PRO A 217 18.68 2.82 12.96
CA PRO A 217 17.77 3.65 13.77
C PRO A 217 18.13 5.14 13.77
N GLU A 218 19.39 5.48 13.52
CA GLU A 218 19.90 6.85 13.43
C GLU A 218 19.20 7.68 12.35
N LYS A 219 18.71 7.06 11.26
CA LYS A 219 18.00 7.77 10.18
C LYS A 219 16.61 8.25 10.57
N VAL A 220 16.05 7.76 11.68
CA VAL A 220 14.73 8.23 12.17
C VAL A 220 14.89 9.47 13.08
N VAL A 221 16.05 9.63 13.69
CA VAL A 221 16.34 10.67 14.69
C VAL A 221 16.14 12.10 14.17
N PRO A 222 16.58 12.47 12.95
CA PRO A 222 16.47 13.85 12.46
C PRO A 222 15.04 14.36 12.43
N LEU A 223 14.10 13.54 11.95
CA LEU A 223 12.69 13.92 11.91
C LEU A 223 12.14 14.10 13.32
N VAL A 224 12.43 13.19 14.25
CA VAL A 224 11.95 13.29 15.64
C VAL A 224 12.46 14.55 16.33
N LEU A 225 13.74 14.86 16.16
CA LEU A 225 14.31 16.12 16.64
C LEU A 225 13.56 17.30 16.02
N TYR A 226 13.46 17.39 14.69
CA TYR A 226 12.79 18.51 14.05
C TYR A 226 11.33 18.68 14.50
N LEU A 227 10.53 17.61 14.53
CA LEU A 227 9.12 17.62 14.97
C LEU A 227 8.93 18.10 16.42
N THR A 228 9.98 18.04 17.24
CA THR A 228 9.95 18.46 18.65
C THR A 228 10.75 19.72 18.93
N HIS A 229 11.36 20.32 17.91
CA HIS A 229 12.00 21.62 18.05
C HIS A 229 10.95 22.73 18.18
N GLU A 230 11.30 23.84 18.84
CA GLU A 230 10.39 24.97 19.01
C GLU A 230 10.08 25.72 17.72
N SER A 231 10.98 25.66 16.73
CA SER A 231 10.76 26.22 15.39
C SER A 231 9.79 25.40 14.52
N SER A 232 9.53 24.14 14.87
CA SER A 232 8.60 23.31 14.09
C SER A 232 7.17 23.66 14.42
N THR A 233 6.40 23.98 13.38
CA THR A 233 4.97 24.22 13.45
C THR A 233 4.14 22.96 13.20
N SER A 234 4.80 21.83 12.87
CA SER A 234 4.12 20.57 12.59
C SER A 234 3.36 20.07 13.81
N THR A 235 2.09 19.75 13.61
CA THR A 235 1.21 19.10 14.58
C THR A 235 0.12 18.35 13.80
N ASN A 236 -0.52 17.37 14.43
CA ASN A 236 -1.57 16.56 13.81
C ASN A 236 -1.12 15.91 12.49
N SER A 237 0.16 15.55 12.40
CA SER A 237 0.78 15.02 11.18
C SER A 237 1.40 13.66 11.41
N ILE A 238 1.39 12.84 10.37
CA ILE A 238 1.89 11.47 10.38
C ILE A 238 3.00 11.38 9.32
N TYR A 239 4.07 10.65 9.61
CA TYR A 239 5.22 10.53 8.70
C TYR A 239 5.70 9.09 8.58
N GLU A 240 5.90 8.60 7.35
CA GLU A 240 6.67 7.39 7.09
C GLU A 240 8.17 7.74 7.00
N VAL A 241 9.01 6.91 7.61
CA VAL A 241 10.46 7.15 7.67
C VAL A 241 11.22 5.84 7.54
N ALA A 242 12.18 5.77 6.61
CA ALA A 242 13.10 4.64 6.51
C ALA A 242 14.35 4.99 5.70
N ALA A 243 15.53 4.52 6.13
CA ALA A 243 16.76 4.60 5.33
C ALA A 243 17.10 6.00 4.75
N GLY A 244 16.69 7.08 5.41
CA GLY A 244 16.91 8.45 4.95
C GLY A 244 15.76 9.05 4.13
N PHE A 245 14.73 8.28 3.80
CA PHE A 245 13.46 8.79 3.29
C PHE A 245 12.59 9.38 4.40
N TYR A 246 11.97 10.53 4.14
CA TYR A 246 11.00 11.19 5.00
C TYR A 246 9.81 11.67 4.17
N GLY A 247 8.63 11.10 4.41
CA GLY A 247 7.41 11.49 3.69
C GLY A 247 6.21 11.62 4.62
N GLN A 248 5.49 12.73 4.52
CA GLN A 248 4.22 12.89 5.22
C GLN A 248 3.19 11.90 4.66
N ILE A 249 2.36 11.34 5.52
CA ILE A 249 1.21 10.53 5.17
C ILE A 249 -0.05 11.19 5.72
N ARG A 250 -1.11 11.21 4.91
CA ARG A 250 -2.40 11.80 5.28
C ARG A 250 -3.56 10.94 4.81
N TRP A 251 -4.71 11.15 5.43
CA TRP A 251 -5.95 10.56 4.95
C TRP A 251 -6.36 11.22 3.63
N GLN A 252 -6.76 10.39 2.67
CA GLN A 252 -7.47 10.81 1.47
C GLN A 252 -8.84 10.14 1.49
N ARG A 253 -9.89 10.96 1.40
CA ARG A 253 -11.27 10.49 1.35
C ARG A 253 -11.80 10.68 -0.06
N SER A 254 -12.32 9.59 -0.62
CA SER A 254 -13.01 9.63 -1.90
C SER A 254 -14.23 10.54 -1.80
N LEU A 255 -14.73 10.97 -2.94
CA LEU A 255 -16.00 11.69 -2.96
C LEU A 255 -17.18 10.90 -2.50
N GLY A 256 -17.04 9.58 -2.57
CA GLY A 256 -18.13 8.65 -2.38
C GLY A 256 -19.21 8.77 -3.45
N GLU A 257 -20.35 8.19 -3.12
CA GLU A 257 -21.57 8.26 -3.91
C GLU A 257 -22.73 8.69 -3.02
N LEU A 258 -23.64 9.48 -3.60
CA LEU A 258 -24.88 9.90 -2.96
C LEU A 258 -26.05 9.03 -3.42
N PHE A 259 -26.93 8.78 -2.47
CA PHE A 259 -28.16 8.04 -2.59
C PHE A 259 -29.25 8.84 -1.91
N LYS A 260 -30.44 8.88 -2.52
CA LYS A 260 -31.60 9.51 -1.90
C LYS A 260 -31.94 8.76 -0.61
N PRO A 261 -32.00 9.40 0.57
CA PRO A 261 -32.21 8.72 1.84
C PRO A 261 -33.71 8.42 2.07
N ASP A 262 -34.31 7.61 1.20
CA ASP A 262 -35.70 7.15 1.28
C ASP A 262 -35.80 5.62 1.16
N GLU A 263 -37.01 5.08 0.97
CA GLU A 263 -37.25 3.64 0.89
C GLU A 263 -36.49 2.94 -0.26
N THR A 264 -36.01 3.70 -1.24
CA THR A 264 -35.24 3.20 -2.37
C THR A 264 -33.74 3.07 -2.07
N PHE A 265 -33.26 3.57 -0.92
CA PHE A 265 -31.87 3.40 -0.51
C PHE A 265 -31.62 1.98 0.01
N THR A 266 -31.29 1.08 -0.89
CA THR A 266 -31.13 -0.36 -0.63
C THR A 266 -29.70 -0.84 -0.87
N PRO A 267 -29.32 -2.01 -0.34
CA PRO A 267 -28.13 -2.75 -0.76
C PRO A 267 -27.97 -2.86 -2.28
N GLU A 268 -29.05 -3.11 -3.03
CA GLU A 268 -29.04 -3.18 -4.49
C GLU A 268 -28.70 -1.84 -5.16
N ALA A 269 -29.27 -0.74 -4.68
CA ALA A 269 -28.94 0.59 -5.17
C ALA A 269 -27.45 0.91 -4.99
N ILE A 270 -26.89 0.54 -3.84
CA ILE A 270 -25.45 0.70 -3.58
C ILE A 270 -24.65 -0.22 -4.50
N LEU A 271 -25.04 -1.49 -4.65
CA LEU A 271 -24.36 -2.44 -5.52
C LEU A 271 -24.30 -1.94 -6.97
N ASN A 272 -25.37 -1.32 -7.47
CA ASN A 272 -25.45 -0.75 -8.80
C ASN A 272 -24.38 0.34 -9.03
N LYS A 273 -24.09 1.15 -8.01
CA LYS A 273 -23.09 2.24 -8.05
C LYS A 273 -21.81 1.96 -7.25
N TYR A 274 -21.56 0.71 -6.87
CA TYR A 274 -20.50 0.38 -5.91
C TYR A 274 -19.10 0.83 -6.37
N LYS A 275 -18.83 0.75 -7.67
CA LYS A 275 -17.56 1.21 -8.26
C LYS A 275 -17.34 2.71 -8.10
N ASP A 276 -18.41 3.51 -8.07
CA ASP A 276 -18.34 4.98 -8.00
C ASP A 276 -17.93 5.49 -6.62
N ILE A 277 -18.04 4.66 -5.58
CA ILE A 277 -17.57 4.95 -4.22
C ILE A 277 -16.03 5.09 -4.19
N PHE A 278 -15.33 4.40 -5.10
CA PHE A 278 -13.86 4.39 -5.18
C PHE A 278 -13.27 5.41 -6.14
N LYS A 279 -14.10 6.28 -6.75
CA LYS A 279 -13.61 7.33 -7.63
C LYS A 279 -12.99 8.46 -6.80
N PHE A 280 -11.71 8.72 -7.03
CA PHE A 280 -10.95 9.84 -6.46
C PHE A 280 -10.80 10.96 -7.51
N GLU A 281 -11.91 11.31 -8.16
CA GLU A 281 -12.03 12.37 -9.15
C GLU A 281 -13.13 13.33 -8.69
N ASN A 282 -13.07 14.61 -9.07
CA ASN A 282 -14.06 15.61 -8.66
C ASN A 282 -15.47 15.31 -9.23
N LYS A 283 -16.53 15.45 -8.41
CA LYS A 283 -17.95 15.33 -8.79
C LYS A 283 -18.65 16.65 -8.43
N PRO A 284 -19.81 16.97 -9.03
CA PRO A 284 -20.50 18.25 -8.77
C PRO A 284 -20.83 18.52 -7.30
N PHE A 285 -21.13 17.48 -6.51
CA PHE A 285 -21.60 17.62 -5.13
C PHE A 285 -20.48 17.61 -4.08
N ASN A 286 -19.26 17.13 -4.40
CA ASN A 286 -18.17 17.01 -3.43
C ASN A 286 -16.78 17.01 -4.11
N LYS A 287 -15.70 17.37 -3.40
CA LYS A 287 -14.30 17.38 -3.91
C LYS A 287 -13.41 16.40 -3.13
N VAL A 288 -12.43 15.80 -3.82
CA VAL A 288 -11.51 14.84 -3.18
C VAL A 288 -10.86 15.60 -2.04
N SER A 289 -10.93 15.03 -0.84
CA SER A 289 -10.53 15.75 0.36
C SER A 289 -9.38 15.05 1.07
N TYR A 290 -8.61 15.87 1.78
CA TYR A 290 -7.53 15.45 2.66
C TYR A 290 -7.92 15.79 4.10
N PRO A 291 -8.93 15.10 4.64
CA PRO A 291 -9.63 15.55 5.83
C PRO A 291 -8.80 15.41 7.11
N ASN A 292 -9.03 16.36 8.01
CA ASN A 292 -8.70 16.27 9.43
C ASN A 292 -9.97 16.28 10.31
N GLN A 293 -11.14 16.07 9.70
CA GLN A 293 -12.45 16.04 10.35
C GLN A 293 -13.48 15.28 9.50
N LEU A 294 -14.65 15.01 10.09
CA LEU A 294 -15.79 14.43 9.39
C LEU A 294 -16.21 15.27 8.16
N SER A 295 -16.89 14.63 7.21
CA SER A 295 -17.45 15.33 6.04
C SER A 295 -18.54 16.32 6.45
N ASP A 296 -18.86 17.29 5.60
CA ASP A 296 -20.01 18.15 5.81
C ASP A 296 -21.31 17.38 5.56
N TYR A 297 -21.73 16.61 6.57
CA TYR A 297 -22.93 15.77 6.50
C TYR A 297 -24.21 16.59 6.34
N ASN A 298 -24.24 17.85 6.77
CA ASN A 298 -25.36 18.77 6.56
C ASN A 298 -25.50 19.13 5.07
N ARG A 299 -24.39 19.41 4.39
CA ARG A 299 -24.40 19.58 2.93
C ARG A 299 -24.75 18.28 2.22
N LEU A 300 -24.17 17.14 2.63
CA LEU A 300 -24.42 15.84 1.99
C LEU A 300 -25.90 15.45 2.07
N VAL A 301 -26.54 15.58 3.24
CA VAL A 301 -27.95 15.25 3.38
C VAL A 301 -28.81 16.20 2.52
N ALA A 302 -28.50 17.51 2.51
CA ALA A 302 -29.22 18.50 1.72
C ALA A 302 -29.16 18.23 0.20
N GLU A 303 -28.06 17.69 -0.30
CA GLU A 303 -27.93 17.27 -1.71
C GLU A 303 -28.58 15.90 -1.95
N SER A 304 -28.41 14.94 -1.03
CA SER A 304 -28.94 13.59 -1.17
C SER A 304 -30.47 13.57 -1.30
N VAL A 305 -31.19 14.41 -0.53
CA VAL A 305 -32.66 14.45 -0.54
C VAL A 305 -33.23 14.98 -1.86
N LYS A 306 -32.44 15.76 -2.62
CA LYS A 306 -32.83 16.32 -3.92
C LYS A 306 -32.72 15.30 -5.05
N LEU A 307 -32.01 14.19 -4.83
CA LEU A 307 -31.84 13.16 -5.85
C LEU A 307 -33.21 12.53 -6.24
N PRO A 308 -33.32 11.99 -7.46
CA PRO A 308 -34.44 11.12 -7.83
C PRO A 308 -34.37 9.80 -7.04
N LYS A 309 -35.41 8.97 -7.18
CA LYS A 309 -35.43 7.61 -6.61
C LYS A 309 -34.18 6.83 -7.05
N ASN A 310 -33.61 6.05 -6.14
CA ASN A 310 -32.38 5.32 -6.41
C ASN A 310 -32.61 4.16 -7.39
N GLU A 311 -31.79 4.10 -8.44
CA GLU A 311 -31.79 2.96 -9.36
C GLU A 311 -31.24 1.70 -8.70
N GLN A 312 -32.03 0.62 -8.72
CA GLN A 312 -31.70 -0.63 -8.03
C GLN A 312 -30.73 -1.53 -8.80
N GLY A 313 -30.60 -1.33 -10.11
CA GLY A 313 -29.88 -2.27 -10.98
C GLY A 313 -30.54 -3.65 -11.08
N ASN A 314 -29.86 -4.58 -11.77
CA ASN A 314 -30.41 -5.91 -12.09
C ASN A 314 -29.95 -7.02 -11.14
N LYS A 315 -28.92 -6.77 -10.31
CA LYS A 315 -28.37 -7.77 -9.38
C LYS A 315 -29.12 -7.71 -8.06
N LYS A 316 -29.55 -8.86 -7.56
CA LYS A 316 -30.20 -8.97 -6.24
C LYS A 316 -29.18 -9.27 -5.15
N VAL A 317 -29.36 -8.64 -3.99
CA VAL A 317 -28.59 -8.94 -2.78
C VAL A 317 -29.45 -9.89 -1.94
N SER A 318 -28.83 -10.94 -1.42
CA SER A 318 -29.52 -11.91 -0.54
C SER A 318 -28.56 -12.40 0.52
N LEU A 319 -29.08 -12.52 1.75
CA LEU A 319 -28.40 -13.14 2.88
C LEU A 319 -29.16 -14.38 3.37
N LYS A 320 -30.00 -14.96 2.50
CA LYS A 320 -30.71 -16.20 2.81
C LYS A 320 -29.74 -17.26 3.33
N ASP A 321 -30.13 -17.90 4.42
CA ASP A 321 -29.39 -18.97 5.10
C ASP A 321 -28.08 -18.55 5.79
N LYS A 322 -27.70 -17.26 5.74
CA LYS A 322 -26.57 -16.72 6.51
C LYS A 322 -26.99 -16.44 7.95
N VAL A 323 -26.13 -16.78 8.90
CA VAL A 323 -26.31 -16.42 10.32
C VAL A 323 -25.47 -15.19 10.65
N VAL A 324 -26.13 -14.14 11.14
CA VAL A 324 -25.54 -12.84 11.41
C VAL A 324 -25.65 -12.53 12.90
N ILE A 325 -24.52 -12.25 13.55
CA ILE A 325 -24.49 -11.72 14.92
C ILE A 325 -24.34 -10.21 14.85
N VAL A 326 -25.25 -9.47 15.49
CA VAL A 326 -25.15 -8.02 15.66
C VAL A 326 -25.10 -7.69 17.14
N THR A 327 -24.01 -7.08 17.59
CA THR A 327 -23.82 -6.67 18.99
C THR A 327 -24.32 -5.25 19.23
N GLY A 328 -24.88 -4.99 20.42
CA GLY A 328 -25.51 -3.71 20.75
C GLY A 328 -26.71 -3.41 19.84
N ALA A 329 -27.53 -4.43 19.59
CA ALA A 329 -28.57 -4.43 18.57
C ALA A 329 -29.98 -4.14 19.10
N GLY A 330 -30.15 -3.82 20.38
CA GLY A 330 -31.46 -3.53 20.97
C GLY A 330 -32.02 -2.17 20.54
N ASN A 331 -31.16 -1.21 20.15
CA ASN A 331 -31.54 0.15 19.78
C ASN A 331 -30.62 0.75 18.70
N GLY A 332 -30.98 1.93 18.17
CA GLY A 332 -30.13 2.75 17.29
C GLY A 332 -29.62 2.02 16.04
N LEU A 333 -28.33 2.21 15.72
CA LEU A 333 -27.65 1.59 14.58
C LEU A 333 -27.76 0.05 14.59
N GLY A 334 -27.47 -0.59 15.71
CA GLY A 334 -27.51 -2.04 15.80
C GLY A 334 -28.91 -2.61 15.53
N ARG A 335 -29.96 -1.97 16.05
CA ARG A 335 -31.35 -2.32 15.73
C ARG A 335 -31.64 -2.17 14.23
N ALA A 336 -31.28 -1.04 13.64
CA ALA A 336 -31.51 -0.79 12.21
C ALA A 336 -30.79 -1.82 11.33
N HIS A 337 -29.56 -2.19 11.69
CA HIS A 337 -28.82 -3.26 11.02
C HIS A 337 -29.54 -4.60 11.14
N ALA A 338 -29.91 -5.01 12.36
CA ALA A 338 -30.58 -6.28 12.63
C ALA A 338 -31.91 -6.43 11.86
N LEU A 339 -32.72 -5.37 11.83
CA LEU A 339 -33.98 -5.34 11.06
C LEU A 339 -33.73 -5.53 9.57
N LEU A 340 -32.74 -4.83 9.00
CA LEU A 340 -32.44 -4.95 7.58
C LEU A 340 -31.82 -6.31 7.23
N PHE A 341 -30.99 -6.88 8.11
CA PHE A 341 -30.49 -8.25 7.97
C PHE A 341 -31.62 -9.26 7.88
N GLY A 342 -32.60 -9.19 8.81
CA GLY A 342 -33.78 -10.05 8.80
C GLY A 342 -34.59 -9.91 7.50
N LYS A 343 -34.80 -8.66 7.03
CA LYS A 343 -35.49 -8.37 5.76
C LYS A 343 -34.79 -9.00 4.54
N TYR A 344 -33.46 -9.11 4.55
CA TYR A 344 -32.66 -9.73 3.48
C TYR A 344 -32.48 -11.25 3.65
N GLY A 345 -33.24 -11.88 4.57
CA GLY A 345 -33.32 -13.32 4.74
C GLY A 345 -32.25 -13.94 5.66
N ALA A 346 -31.47 -13.11 6.36
CA ALA A 346 -30.52 -13.62 7.34
C ALA A 346 -31.23 -14.12 8.60
N LYS A 347 -30.61 -15.10 9.26
CA LYS A 347 -30.95 -15.53 10.62
C LYS A 347 -30.16 -14.68 11.61
N VAL A 348 -30.83 -13.86 12.41
CA VAL A 348 -30.17 -12.78 13.16
C VAL A 348 -30.08 -13.09 14.64
N VAL A 349 -28.86 -13.10 15.19
CA VAL A 349 -28.62 -13.06 16.64
C VAL A 349 -28.53 -11.59 17.06
N VAL A 350 -29.57 -11.13 17.74
CA VAL A 350 -29.67 -9.78 18.29
C VAL A 350 -29.07 -9.80 19.69
N ASN A 351 -27.82 -9.36 19.83
CA ASN A 351 -27.18 -9.22 21.14
C ASN A 351 -27.40 -7.81 21.70
N ASP A 352 -28.00 -7.71 22.88
CA ASP A 352 -28.10 -6.48 23.65
C ASP A 352 -28.26 -6.80 25.14
N ILE A 353 -27.40 -6.24 25.98
CA ILE A 353 -27.39 -6.52 27.42
C ILE A 353 -28.67 -6.07 28.12
N ALA A 354 -29.34 -5.03 27.60
CA ALA A 354 -30.54 -4.48 28.22
C ALA A 354 -31.79 -5.20 27.72
N ASN A 355 -32.05 -5.16 26.41
CA ASN A 355 -33.24 -5.79 25.84
C ASN A 355 -33.13 -6.08 24.33
N PRO A 356 -32.87 -7.33 23.92
CA PRO A 356 -32.91 -7.74 22.51
C PRO A 356 -34.32 -8.12 22.04
N ASP A 357 -35.25 -8.40 22.97
CA ASP A 357 -36.52 -9.09 22.69
C ASP A 357 -37.44 -8.25 21.77
N ASN A 358 -37.42 -6.93 21.92
CA ASN A 358 -38.21 -6.03 21.07
C ASN A 358 -37.82 -6.15 19.59
N VAL A 359 -36.52 -6.12 19.30
CA VAL A 359 -36.01 -6.19 17.92
C VAL A 359 -36.20 -7.59 17.34
N VAL A 360 -36.05 -8.63 18.16
CA VAL A 360 -36.37 -10.01 17.75
C VAL A 360 -37.84 -10.14 17.34
N ASN A 361 -38.75 -9.58 18.14
CA ASN A 361 -40.18 -9.61 17.83
C ASN A 361 -40.51 -8.84 16.55
N GLU A 362 -39.90 -7.67 16.35
CA GLU A 362 -40.05 -6.90 15.11
C GLU A 362 -39.58 -7.67 13.88
N ILE A 363 -38.41 -8.32 13.94
CA ILE A 363 -37.90 -9.16 12.84
C ILE A 363 -38.87 -10.30 12.54
N ARG A 364 -39.35 -11.01 13.58
CA ARG A 364 -40.28 -12.14 13.42
C ARG A 364 -41.64 -11.70 12.87
N GLN A 365 -42.18 -10.58 13.33
CA GLN A 365 -43.43 -10.00 12.82
C GLN A 365 -43.31 -9.59 11.35
N ALA A 366 -42.13 -9.14 10.91
CA ALA A 366 -41.83 -8.86 9.52
C ALA A 366 -41.52 -10.12 8.67
N GLY A 367 -41.64 -11.32 9.24
CA GLY A 367 -41.42 -12.59 8.57
C GLY A 367 -39.97 -13.07 8.51
N GLY A 368 -39.05 -12.42 9.24
CA GLY A 368 -37.67 -12.86 9.39
C GLY A 368 -37.45 -13.84 10.54
N ASP A 369 -36.22 -14.33 10.69
CA ASP A 369 -35.81 -15.25 11.76
C ASP A 369 -34.75 -14.58 12.63
N ALA A 370 -35.01 -14.51 13.94
CA ALA A 370 -34.09 -13.92 14.90
C ALA A 370 -34.18 -14.58 16.28
N VAL A 371 -33.10 -14.50 17.03
CA VAL A 371 -32.99 -14.90 18.44
C VAL A 371 -32.28 -13.81 19.24
N GLY A 372 -32.72 -13.61 20.49
CA GLY A 372 -32.15 -12.61 21.39
C GLY A 372 -31.03 -13.20 22.24
N ASP A 373 -30.01 -12.40 22.51
CA ASP A 373 -28.92 -12.73 23.42
C ASP A 373 -28.64 -11.53 24.36
N LYS A 374 -28.50 -11.81 25.67
CA LYS A 374 -28.27 -10.78 26.70
C LYS A 374 -26.85 -10.78 27.25
N SER A 375 -25.96 -11.59 26.68
CA SER A 375 -24.60 -11.76 27.17
C SER A 375 -23.81 -10.47 27.02
N ASN A 376 -23.00 -10.13 28.02
CA ASN A 376 -22.10 -8.99 27.97
C ASN A 376 -20.95 -9.25 26.98
N VAL A 377 -20.78 -8.37 25.99
CA VAL A 377 -19.74 -8.50 24.94
C VAL A 377 -18.30 -8.54 25.48
N VAL A 378 -18.06 -7.99 26.67
CA VAL A 378 -16.74 -7.95 27.31
C VAL A 378 -16.49 -9.27 28.06
N THR A 379 -17.43 -9.71 28.90
CA THR A 379 -17.19 -10.80 29.86
C THR A 379 -17.79 -12.15 29.45
N GLU A 380 -18.75 -12.17 28.51
CA GLU A 380 -19.58 -13.33 28.20
C GLU A 380 -19.67 -13.59 26.68
N GLY A 381 -18.66 -13.20 25.91
CA GLY A 381 -18.65 -13.33 24.45
C GLY A 381 -18.89 -14.76 23.93
N GLU A 382 -18.47 -15.79 24.69
CA GLU A 382 -18.76 -17.19 24.38
C GLU A 382 -20.26 -17.49 24.35
N GLY A 383 -21.03 -16.87 25.26
CA GLY A 383 -22.49 -16.98 25.31
C GLY A 383 -23.14 -16.53 24.00
N ILE A 384 -22.67 -15.41 23.44
CA ILE A 384 -23.17 -14.86 22.18
C ILE A 384 -22.98 -15.86 21.02
N ILE A 385 -21.78 -16.44 20.92
CA ILE A 385 -21.48 -17.41 19.87
C ILE A 385 -22.25 -18.71 20.09
N LYS A 386 -22.38 -19.16 21.35
CA LYS A 386 -23.17 -20.33 21.71
C LYS A 386 -24.64 -20.17 21.32
N THR A 387 -25.24 -19.01 21.57
CA THR A 387 -26.62 -18.70 21.15
C THR A 387 -26.80 -18.87 19.63
N ALA A 388 -25.84 -18.40 18.83
CA ALA A 388 -25.86 -18.59 17.38
C ALA A 388 -25.74 -20.07 16.96
N LEU A 389 -24.81 -20.81 17.58
CA LEU A 389 -24.56 -22.22 17.25
C LEU A 389 -25.72 -23.12 17.70
N ASP A 390 -26.28 -22.92 18.88
CA ASP A 390 -27.38 -23.74 19.38
C ASP A 390 -28.67 -23.53 18.58
N THR A 391 -28.92 -22.29 18.17
CA THR A 391 -30.16 -21.94 17.45
C THR A 391 -30.06 -22.25 15.97
N TYR A 392 -28.91 -21.96 15.34
CA TYR A 392 -28.77 -21.96 13.89
C TYR A 392 -27.63 -22.84 13.35
N GLY A 393 -26.78 -23.40 14.21
CA GLY A 393 -25.73 -24.34 13.85
C GLY A 393 -24.49 -23.75 13.16
N ARG A 394 -24.44 -22.43 12.94
CA ARG A 394 -23.35 -21.75 12.22
C ARG A 394 -23.28 -20.26 12.55
N VAL A 395 -22.20 -19.61 12.12
CA VAL A 395 -22.04 -18.15 12.08
C VAL A 395 -21.41 -17.80 10.74
N ASP A 396 -21.91 -16.78 10.05
CA ASP A 396 -21.37 -16.32 8.76
C ASP A 396 -20.88 -14.87 8.82
N VAL A 397 -21.53 -14.04 9.65
CA VAL A 397 -21.22 -12.61 9.77
C VAL A 397 -21.19 -12.22 11.24
N LEU A 398 -20.14 -11.50 11.63
CA LEU A 398 -20.03 -10.84 12.93
C LEU A 398 -20.00 -9.33 12.73
N VAL A 399 -20.98 -8.62 13.27
CA VAL A 399 -21.03 -7.15 13.31
C VAL A 399 -20.71 -6.67 14.72
N ASN A 400 -19.49 -6.19 14.91
CA ASN A 400 -19.01 -5.59 16.15
C ASN A 400 -19.47 -4.12 16.22
N ASN A 401 -20.71 -3.93 16.68
CA ASN A 401 -21.39 -2.63 16.78
C ASN A 401 -21.55 -2.13 18.23
N ALA A 402 -21.51 -3.01 19.25
CA ALA A 402 -21.64 -2.60 20.64
C ALA A 402 -20.67 -1.46 21.01
N GLY A 403 -21.17 -0.52 21.82
CA GLY A 403 -20.42 0.69 22.11
C GLY A 403 -21.01 1.57 23.20
N ILE A 404 -20.15 2.40 23.79
CA ILE A 404 -20.51 3.43 24.77
C ILE A 404 -19.65 4.70 24.52
N LEU A 405 -19.99 5.81 25.18
CA LEU A 405 -19.13 7.00 25.23
C LEU A 405 -18.76 7.37 26.67
N ARG A 406 -17.55 7.91 26.82
CA ARG A 406 -17.00 8.49 28.06
C ARG A 406 -16.20 9.73 27.71
N ASP A 407 -16.90 10.67 27.07
CA ASP A 407 -16.29 11.90 26.56
C ASP A 407 -15.81 12.78 27.72
N ARG A 408 -14.52 13.14 27.65
CA ARG A 408 -13.85 13.94 28.66
C ARG A 408 -12.62 14.58 28.05
N SER A 409 -12.39 15.86 28.34
CA SER A 409 -11.10 16.48 28.00
C SER A 409 -9.94 15.66 28.56
N PHE A 410 -8.85 15.57 27.83
CA PHE A 410 -7.74 14.70 28.16
C PHE A 410 -7.19 14.95 29.57
N LEU A 411 -7.18 16.21 30.03
CA LEU A 411 -6.79 16.55 31.41
C LEU A 411 -7.71 15.91 32.47
N LYS A 412 -9.02 15.82 32.21
CA LYS A 412 -10.00 15.34 33.19
C LYS A 412 -10.33 13.84 33.05
N MET A 413 -9.93 13.21 31.95
CA MET A 413 -10.18 11.79 31.68
C MET A 413 -9.55 10.87 32.73
N THR A 414 -10.35 10.05 33.39
CA THR A 414 -9.85 9.09 34.39
C THR A 414 -9.37 7.79 33.74
N ASP A 415 -8.52 7.02 34.43
CA ASP A 415 -8.10 5.69 33.97
C ASP A 415 -9.31 4.77 33.77
N ALA A 416 -10.32 4.84 34.65
CA ALA A 416 -11.54 4.05 34.54
C ALA A 416 -12.35 4.40 33.27
N GLU A 417 -12.48 5.69 32.93
CA GLU A 417 -13.11 6.12 31.68
C GLU A 417 -12.31 5.69 30.44
N TRP A 418 -10.98 5.61 30.53
CA TRP A 418 -10.13 5.06 29.48
C TRP A 418 -10.36 3.56 29.31
N ASP A 419 -10.25 2.80 30.40
CA ASP A 419 -10.32 1.35 30.43
C ASP A 419 -11.67 0.83 29.96
N GLN A 420 -12.77 1.44 30.43
CA GLN A 420 -14.11 1.05 30.00
C GLN A 420 -14.31 1.18 28.48
N ILE A 421 -13.69 2.19 27.87
CA ILE A 421 -13.75 2.38 26.42
C ILE A 421 -12.89 1.35 25.70
N GLN A 422 -11.68 1.05 26.18
CA GLN A 422 -10.83 0.01 25.58
C GLN A 422 -11.49 -1.38 25.70
N ASP A 423 -12.10 -1.71 26.84
CA ASP A 423 -12.75 -3.00 27.04
C ASP A 423 -13.86 -3.25 26.01
N ILE A 424 -14.73 -2.26 25.80
CA ILE A 424 -15.90 -2.40 24.92
C ILE A 424 -15.53 -2.24 23.45
N HIS A 425 -14.62 -1.32 23.11
CA HIS A 425 -14.33 -0.99 21.71
C HIS A 425 -13.10 -1.68 21.14
N VAL A 426 -12.30 -2.34 21.98
CA VAL A 426 -11.08 -3.03 21.55
C VAL A 426 -11.10 -4.50 21.98
N LEU A 427 -11.22 -4.78 23.28
CA LEU A 427 -11.16 -6.16 23.76
C LEU A 427 -12.38 -6.99 23.33
N ALA A 428 -13.59 -6.43 23.40
CA ALA A 428 -14.80 -7.15 22.96
C ALA A 428 -14.75 -7.52 21.46
N PRO A 429 -14.47 -6.60 20.50
CA PRO A 429 -14.28 -6.97 19.10
C PRO A 429 -13.18 -8.03 18.89
N TYR A 430 -12.05 -7.93 19.59
CA TYR A 430 -11.00 -8.95 19.55
C TYR A 430 -11.52 -10.32 20.00
N ARG A 431 -12.13 -10.39 21.19
CA ARG A 431 -12.64 -11.64 21.79
C ARG A 431 -13.69 -12.29 20.88
N LEU A 432 -14.66 -11.52 20.40
CA LEU A 432 -15.70 -12.03 19.50
C LEU A 432 -15.13 -12.50 18.17
N SER A 433 -14.24 -11.70 17.55
CA SER A 433 -13.54 -12.11 16.34
C SER A 433 -12.72 -13.39 16.55
N LYS A 434 -12.07 -13.53 17.71
CA LYS A 434 -11.29 -14.72 18.08
C LYS A 434 -12.16 -15.98 18.17
N LEU A 435 -13.37 -15.84 18.72
CA LEU A 435 -14.32 -16.95 18.88
C LEU A 435 -14.93 -17.41 17.54
N VAL A 436 -15.25 -16.49 16.62
CA VAL A 436 -15.80 -16.87 15.30
C VAL A 436 -14.72 -17.32 14.31
N TRP A 437 -13.46 -16.92 14.51
CA TRP A 437 -12.35 -17.25 13.60
C TRP A 437 -12.22 -18.75 13.26
N PRO A 438 -12.18 -19.68 14.24
CA PRO A 438 -12.09 -21.11 13.92
C PRO A 438 -13.30 -21.63 13.11
N LEU A 439 -14.49 -21.08 13.33
CA LEU A 439 -15.69 -21.40 12.55
C LEU A 439 -15.50 -20.96 11.10
N PHE A 440 -15.08 -19.71 10.89
CA PHE A 440 -14.83 -19.15 9.57
C PHE A 440 -13.71 -19.87 8.82
N LEU A 441 -12.63 -20.26 9.50
CA LEU A 441 -11.55 -21.07 8.92
C LEU A 441 -12.05 -22.43 8.43
N LYS A 442 -12.90 -23.10 9.21
CA LYS A 442 -13.51 -24.39 8.84
C LYS A 442 -14.45 -24.23 7.65
N GLN A 443 -15.24 -23.16 7.64
CA GLN A 443 -16.20 -22.84 6.59
C GLN A 443 -15.55 -22.36 5.29
N LYS A 444 -14.29 -21.88 5.34
CA LYS A 444 -13.63 -21.13 4.27
C LYS A 444 -14.45 -19.92 3.79
N SER A 445 -15.18 -19.31 4.72
CA SER A 445 -16.03 -18.15 4.50
C SER A 445 -16.38 -17.51 5.83
N GLY A 446 -16.39 -16.18 5.88
CA GLY A 446 -16.85 -15.41 7.01
C GLY A 446 -16.64 -13.92 6.80
N THR A 447 -17.49 -13.07 7.37
CA THR A 447 -17.35 -11.62 7.27
C THR A 447 -17.37 -10.98 8.65
N ILE A 448 -16.33 -10.20 8.97
CA ILE A 448 -16.25 -9.40 10.18
C ILE A 448 -16.44 -7.93 9.80
N ILE A 449 -17.45 -7.29 10.36
CA ILE A 449 -17.70 -5.87 10.17
C ILE A 449 -17.45 -5.18 11.50
N ASN A 450 -16.45 -4.31 11.55
CA ASN A 450 -16.09 -3.55 12.73
C ASN A 450 -16.56 -2.11 12.59
N MET A 451 -17.25 -1.59 13.60
CA MET A 451 -17.59 -0.17 13.65
C MET A 451 -16.36 0.63 14.13
N THR A 452 -15.75 1.39 13.23
CA THR A 452 -14.79 2.46 13.57
C THR A 452 -15.56 3.79 13.75
N SER A 453 -14.92 4.94 13.61
CA SER A 453 -15.54 6.27 13.70
C SER A 453 -14.66 7.32 13.04
N THR A 454 -15.24 8.39 12.52
CA THR A 454 -14.49 9.60 12.10
C THR A 454 -13.70 10.23 13.25
N SER A 455 -14.13 10.08 14.50
CA SER A 455 -13.34 10.45 15.69
C SER A 455 -12.07 9.60 15.82
N GLY A 456 -12.12 8.33 15.42
CA GLY A 456 -10.94 7.47 15.33
C GLY A 456 -10.06 7.78 14.13
N ILE A 457 -10.64 8.08 12.96
CA ILE A 457 -9.89 8.38 11.75
C ILE A 457 -9.17 9.73 11.87
N TYR A 458 -9.81 10.75 12.44
CA TYR A 458 -9.31 12.13 12.38
C TYR A 458 -8.98 12.75 13.75
N GLY A 459 -9.19 12.02 14.84
CA GLY A 459 -9.20 12.55 16.20
C GLY A 459 -10.37 13.50 16.49
N SER A 460 -10.73 13.66 17.76
CA SER A 460 -11.76 14.62 18.19
C SER A 460 -11.51 15.10 19.61
N PHE A 461 -11.62 16.42 19.84
CA PHE A 461 -11.41 17.01 21.16
C PHE A 461 -12.30 16.34 22.21
N GLY A 462 -11.71 15.91 23.33
CA GLY A 462 -12.44 15.30 24.43
C GLY A 462 -12.76 13.82 24.25
N GLN A 463 -12.22 13.18 23.21
CA GLN A 463 -12.48 11.77 22.90
C GLN A 463 -11.19 10.94 22.77
N ALA A 464 -10.12 11.29 23.49
CA ALA A 464 -8.82 10.62 23.34
C ALA A 464 -8.88 9.08 23.51
N ASN A 465 -9.67 8.59 24.47
CA ASN A 465 -9.95 7.16 24.69
C ASN A 465 -10.68 6.53 23.49
N TYR A 466 -11.78 7.15 23.05
CA TYR A 466 -12.64 6.64 21.99
C TYR A 466 -11.96 6.70 20.61
N ALA A 467 -11.30 7.82 20.29
CA ALA A 467 -10.52 8.00 19.08
C ALA A 467 -9.39 6.95 18.98
N ALA A 468 -8.64 6.74 20.07
CA ALA A 468 -7.62 5.70 20.11
C ALA A 468 -8.20 4.30 19.83
N ALA A 469 -9.30 3.93 20.51
CA ALA A 469 -9.94 2.64 20.32
C ALA A 469 -10.44 2.46 18.87
N LYS A 470 -11.14 3.45 18.32
CA LYS A 470 -11.74 3.38 16.99
C LYS A 470 -10.71 3.41 15.86
N CYS A 471 -9.60 4.14 16.04
CA CYS A 471 -8.47 4.07 15.12
C CYS A 471 -7.78 2.70 15.19
N GLY A 472 -7.56 2.18 16.40
CA GLY A 472 -6.99 0.84 16.62
C GLY A 472 -7.73 -0.25 15.86
N ILE A 473 -9.07 -0.21 15.88
CA ILE A 473 -9.92 -1.14 15.13
C ILE A 473 -9.66 -1.12 13.62
N ILE A 474 -9.18 -0.02 13.03
CA ILE A 474 -8.78 0.03 11.62
C ILE A 474 -7.57 -0.88 11.40
N GLY A 475 -6.49 -0.72 12.19
CA GLY A 475 -5.31 -1.60 12.13
C GLY A 475 -5.65 -3.07 12.35
N PHE A 476 -6.51 -3.35 13.34
CA PHE A 476 -7.02 -4.71 13.61
C PHE A 476 -7.76 -5.31 12.41
N THR A 477 -8.69 -4.54 11.82
CA THR A 477 -9.47 -4.95 10.66
C THR A 477 -8.58 -5.27 9.46
N LYS A 478 -7.58 -4.43 9.19
CA LYS A 478 -6.64 -4.65 8.09
C LYS A 478 -5.82 -5.93 8.29
N THR A 479 -5.33 -6.20 9.50
CA THR A 479 -4.64 -7.47 9.77
C THR A 479 -5.57 -8.68 9.61
N LEU A 480 -6.80 -8.63 10.11
CA LEU A 480 -7.76 -9.74 9.91
C LEU A 480 -8.06 -9.98 8.43
N ALA A 481 -8.17 -8.91 7.64
CA ALA A 481 -8.36 -9.02 6.19
C ALA A 481 -7.18 -9.74 5.51
N ILE A 482 -5.94 -9.41 5.90
CA ILE A 482 -4.72 -10.06 5.37
C ILE A 482 -4.66 -11.54 5.75
N GLU A 483 -4.85 -11.88 7.03
CA GLU A 483 -4.77 -13.26 7.50
C GLU A 483 -5.93 -14.14 6.98
N GLY A 484 -7.10 -13.53 6.81
CA GLY A 484 -8.34 -14.17 6.39
C GLY A 484 -8.45 -14.43 4.89
N ALA A 485 -7.73 -13.66 4.06
CA ALA A 485 -7.89 -13.65 2.60
C ALA A 485 -7.80 -15.06 1.97
N LYS A 486 -6.79 -15.84 2.35
CA LYS A 486 -6.58 -17.21 1.81
C LYS A 486 -7.67 -18.22 2.23
N HIS A 487 -8.51 -17.84 3.18
CA HIS A 487 -9.60 -18.64 3.73
C HIS A 487 -10.98 -18.07 3.39
N GLY A 488 -11.08 -17.09 2.49
CA GLY A 488 -12.37 -16.47 2.15
C GLY A 488 -12.98 -15.66 3.29
N ILE A 489 -12.17 -15.28 4.30
CA ILE A 489 -12.62 -14.45 5.43
C ILE A 489 -12.34 -13.00 5.10
N ARG A 490 -13.36 -12.15 5.22
CA ARG A 490 -13.29 -10.71 4.96
C ARG A 490 -13.41 -9.92 6.25
N ALA A 491 -12.73 -8.78 6.33
CA ALA A 491 -12.88 -7.85 7.44
C ALA A 491 -13.00 -6.41 6.92
N ILE A 492 -13.99 -5.64 7.40
CA ILE A 492 -14.30 -4.29 6.89
C ILE A 492 -14.51 -3.34 8.07
N ALA A 493 -14.02 -2.11 7.94
CA ALA A 493 -14.21 -1.05 8.93
C ALA A 493 -15.19 0.00 8.41
N ILE A 494 -16.22 0.33 9.20
CA ILE A 494 -17.24 1.32 8.84
C ILE A 494 -17.27 2.40 9.92
N ALA A 495 -17.15 3.66 9.51
CA ALA A 495 -17.34 4.85 10.33
C ALA A 495 -18.75 5.42 10.06
N PRO A 496 -19.75 5.08 10.89
CA PRO A 496 -21.10 5.57 10.71
C PRO A 496 -21.25 7.02 11.19
N HIS A 497 -22.11 7.78 10.51
CA HIS A 497 -22.66 9.05 10.97
C HIS A 497 -24.19 8.93 11.02
N ALA A 498 -24.73 8.82 12.23
CA ALA A 498 -26.16 8.65 12.46
C ALA A 498 -26.56 9.18 13.85
N GLU A 499 -27.84 9.53 13.97
CA GLU A 499 -28.51 9.83 15.23
C GLU A 499 -28.73 8.55 16.03
N THR A 500 -28.12 8.48 17.20
CA THR A 500 -28.26 7.38 18.15
C THR A 500 -28.30 7.94 19.56
N ALA A 501 -28.59 7.10 20.56
CA ALA A 501 -28.47 7.50 21.97
C ALA A 501 -27.08 8.07 22.31
N MET A 502 -26.00 7.61 21.64
CA MET A 502 -24.63 8.09 21.85
C MET A 502 -24.38 9.47 21.21
N THR A 503 -25.09 9.82 20.13
CA THR A 503 -24.86 11.08 19.39
C THR A 503 -25.93 12.14 19.65
N LYS A 504 -26.95 11.82 20.47
CA LYS A 504 -28.10 12.70 20.74
C LYS A 504 -27.72 14.07 21.32
N THR A 505 -26.62 14.17 22.07
CA THR A 505 -26.15 15.45 22.64
C THR A 505 -25.31 16.28 21.68
N ILE A 506 -25.04 15.77 20.47
CA ILE A 506 -24.20 16.43 19.45
C ILE A 506 -25.07 17.17 18.42
N PHE A 507 -26.29 16.69 18.15
CA PHE A 507 -27.20 17.29 17.18
C PHE A 507 -28.06 18.41 17.75
N LYS A 508 -28.36 19.43 16.94
CA LYS A 508 -29.33 20.49 17.26
C LYS A 508 -30.77 20.01 17.07
N GLU A 509 -31.74 20.70 17.67
CA GLU A 509 -33.16 20.33 17.58
C GLU A 509 -33.68 20.28 16.13
N ASP A 510 -33.18 21.15 15.26
CA ASP A 510 -33.53 21.21 13.83
C ASP A 510 -32.79 20.17 12.97
N GLU A 511 -31.86 19.41 13.55
CA GLU A 511 -31.13 18.32 12.90
C GLU A 511 -31.73 16.94 13.20
N PHE A 512 -32.66 16.83 14.16
CA PHE A 512 -33.31 15.55 14.48
C PHE A 512 -34.04 14.96 13.26
N ASN A 513 -33.89 13.65 13.07
CA ASN A 513 -34.39 12.83 11.96
C ASN A 513 -33.68 13.03 10.61
N LYS A 514 -32.59 13.82 10.52
CA LYS A 514 -31.83 13.97 9.25
C LYS A 514 -30.86 12.81 9.03
N PHE A 515 -30.34 12.21 10.10
CA PHE A 515 -29.32 11.17 10.03
C PHE A 515 -29.81 9.85 10.62
N ASP A 516 -30.95 9.36 10.13
CA ASP A 516 -31.54 8.11 10.61
C ASP A 516 -30.56 6.93 10.46
N PRO A 517 -30.41 6.06 11.49
CA PRO A 517 -29.56 4.87 11.43
C PRO A 517 -29.82 3.92 10.24
N SER A 518 -31.03 3.93 9.70
CA SER A 518 -31.38 3.18 8.48
C SER A 518 -30.58 3.64 7.25
N GLN A 519 -30.01 4.84 7.24
CA GLN A 519 -29.17 5.32 6.14
C GLN A 519 -27.77 4.66 6.12
N VAL A 520 -27.38 3.97 7.19
CA VAL A 520 -26.10 3.23 7.26
C VAL A 520 -26.29 1.75 6.93
N SER A 521 -27.43 1.19 7.36
CA SER A 521 -27.72 -0.25 7.32
C SER A 521 -27.62 -0.89 5.92
N PRO A 522 -28.07 -0.25 4.81
CA PRO A 522 -27.92 -0.77 3.46
C PRO A 522 -26.48 -1.16 3.10
N PHE A 523 -25.51 -0.33 3.49
CA PHE A 523 -24.10 -0.65 3.22
C PHE A 523 -23.60 -1.78 4.10
N VAL A 524 -24.01 -1.85 5.36
CA VAL A 524 -23.63 -2.94 6.29
C VAL A 524 -24.14 -4.29 5.77
N VAL A 525 -25.39 -4.33 5.27
CA VAL A 525 -25.98 -5.54 4.66
C VAL A 525 -25.27 -5.92 3.36
N LEU A 526 -24.97 -4.94 2.50
CA LEU A 526 -24.20 -5.20 1.27
C LEU A 526 -22.79 -5.75 1.61
N ALA A 527 -22.10 -5.14 2.57
CA ALA A 527 -20.77 -5.54 3.03
C ALA A 527 -20.74 -6.97 3.58
N ALA A 528 -21.81 -7.41 4.24
CA ALA A 528 -21.98 -8.76 4.74
C ALA A 528 -22.28 -9.80 3.64
N SER A 529 -22.79 -9.37 2.49
CA SER A 529 -23.18 -10.25 1.39
C SER A 529 -22.00 -10.68 0.52
N ASP A 530 -22.19 -11.77 -0.23
CA ASP A 530 -21.20 -12.27 -1.20
C ASP A 530 -21.24 -11.46 -2.52
N ALA A 531 -22.10 -10.42 -2.62
CA ALA A 531 -22.24 -9.60 -3.83
C ALA A 531 -21.06 -8.66 -4.07
N ILE A 532 -20.28 -8.35 -3.02
CA ILE A 532 -19.05 -7.56 -3.11
C ILE A 532 -17.90 -8.27 -2.38
N ASN A 533 -16.68 -8.07 -2.87
CA ASN A 533 -15.47 -8.64 -2.27
C ASN A 533 -14.65 -7.57 -1.51
N ALA A 534 -15.34 -6.74 -0.70
CA ALA A 534 -14.68 -5.74 0.14
C ALA A 534 -13.96 -6.42 1.31
N SER A 535 -12.67 -6.12 1.50
CA SER A 535 -11.87 -6.57 2.64
C SER A 535 -10.69 -5.62 2.87
N GLY A 536 -10.37 -5.31 4.12
CA GLY A 536 -9.30 -4.40 4.52
C GLY A 536 -9.58 -2.91 4.28
N LEU A 537 -10.81 -2.57 3.87
CA LEU A 537 -11.22 -1.22 3.49
C LEU A 537 -11.91 -0.47 4.64
N VAL A 538 -11.80 0.86 4.59
CA VAL A 538 -12.43 1.79 5.52
C VAL A 538 -13.47 2.63 4.77
N PHE A 539 -14.69 2.69 5.30
CA PHE A 539 -15.77 3.48 4.71
C PHE A 539 -16.35 4.46 5.71
N GLU A 540 -16.73 5.65 5.24
CA GLU A 540 -17.55 6.60 5.98
C GLU A 540 -18.97 6.58 5.40
N VAL A 541 -19.97 6.44 6.26
CA VAL A 541 -21.35 6.16 5.83
C VAL A 541 -22.36 6.95 6.66
N GLY A 542 -23.29 7.64 5.99
CA GLY A 542 -24.39 8.39 6.62
C GLY A 542 -24.91 9.47 5.68
N ALA A 543 -26.05 10.10 5.98
CA ALA A 543 -26.62 11.19 5.16
C ALA A 543 -26.90 10.82 3.69
N GLY A 544 -27.30 9.57 3.42
CA GLY A 544 -27.40 9.08 2.05
C GLY A 544 -26.06 8.98 1.31
N TRP A 545 -24.93 9.04 2.01
CA TRP A 545 -23.60 9.09 1.43
C TRP A 545 -22.71 7.92 1.86
N ILE A 546 -21.90 7.41 0.94
CA ILE A 546 -20.90 6.37 1.20
C ILE A 546 -19.57 6.79 0.57
N GLY A 547 -18.55 7.04 1.38
CA GLY A 547 -17.18 7.32 0.94
C GLY A 547 -16.19 6.24 1.35
N ASN A 548 -15.09 6.13 0.60
CA ASN A 548 -13.95 5.27 0.93
C ASN A 548 -12.79 6.14 1.41
N THR A 549 -12.16 5.75 2.52
CA THR A 549 -11.04 6.48 3.12
C THR A 549 -9.78 5.62 3.06
N ARG A 550 -8.68 6.21 2.55
CA ARG A 550 -7.38 5.54 2.38
C ARG A 550 -6.23 6.45 2.80
N TRP A 551 -5.04 5.87 2.81
CA TRP A 551 -3.80 6.62 2.98
C TRP A 551 -3.30 7.20 1.65
N GLN A 552 -2.73 8.39 1.71
CA GLN A 552 -1.94 9.02 0.66
C GLN A 552 -0.59 9.39 1.25
N THR A 553 0.51 9.00 0.60
CA THR A 553 1.88 9.30 1.02
C THR A 553 2.46 10.39 0.10
N ALA A 554 3.12 11.38 0.68
CA ALA A 554 3.90 12.40 -0.03
C ALA A 554 5.05 11.77 -0.83
N LYS A 555 5.56 12.49 -1.82
CA LYS A 555 6.77 12.07 -2.56
C LYS A 555 7.96 11.93 -1.61
N GLY A 556 8.06 12.82 -0.62
CA GLY A 556 9.06 12.80 0.43
C GLY A 556 10.42 13.35 0.00
N ALA A 557 11.29 13.57 0.98
CA ALA A 557 12.69 13.93 0.77
C ALA A 557 13.60 12.74 1.13
N VAL A 558 14.73 12.61 0.44
CA VAL A 558 15.74 11.58 0.69
C VAL A 558 17.04 12.24 1.14
N GLY A 559 17.47 11.94 2.36
CA GLY A 559 18.77 12.38 2.88
C GLY A 559 19.86 11.33 2.66
N LYS A 560 21.01 11.75 2.13
CA LYS A 560 22.22 10.92 1.96
C LYS A 560 23.19 11.10 3.13
N GLY A 561 24.01 10.09 3.43
CA GLY A 561 25.07 10.19 4.43
C GLY A 561 24.58 10.44 5.86
N GLU A 562 25.35 11.15 6.69
CA GLU A 562 24.88 11.58 8.02
C GLU A 562 23.81 12.66 7.88
N ILE A 563 22.60 12.37 8.38
CA ILE A 563 21.46 13.28 8.28
C ILE A 563 21.27 13.91 9.66
N GLU A 564 21.22 15.23 9.71
CA GLU A 564 20.94 16.01 10.92
C GLU A 564 19.57 16.70 10.78
N PRO A 565 18.87 17.07 11.86
CA PRO A 565 17.52 17.67 11.81
C PRO A 565 17.42 18.95 10.97
N GLU A 566 18.52 19.65 10.73
CA GLU A 566 18.58 20.78 9.81
C GLU A 566 18.23 20.38 8.37
N PHE A 567 18.60 19.17 7.93
CA PHE A 567 18.16 18.63 6.64
C PHE A 567 16.62 18.61 6.54
N ILE A 568 15.96 18.14 7.60
CA ILE A 568 14.49 18.07 7.67
C ILE A 568 13.86 19.47 7.63
N ARG A 569 14.47 20.45 8.31
CA ARG A 569 14.04 21.85 8.24
C ARG A 569 14.14 22.39 6.82
N ASP A 570 15.28 22.14 6.18
CA ASP A 570 15.63 22.77 4.91
C ASP A 570 14.88 22.12 3.72
N HIS A 571 14.52 20.83 3.83
CA HIS A 571 13.74 20.08 2.81
C HIS A 571 12.28 19.87 3.24
N TRP A 572 11.76 20.70 4.16
CA TRP A 572 10.42 20.49 4.72
C TRP A 572 9.33 20.50 3.65
N ASN A 573 9.47 21.34 2.62
CA ASN A 573 8.51 21.45 1.52
C ASN A 573 8.38 20.14 0.74
N GLU A 574 9.48 19.43 0.47
CA GLU A 574 9.47 18.13 -0.21
C GLU A 574 8.87 17.02 0.66
N ILE A 575 9.17 17.03 1.96
CA ILE A 575 8.63 16.06 2.93
C ILE A 575 7.10 16.10 2.97
N VAL A 576 6.50 17.28 2.77
CA VAL A 576 5.05 17.51 2.78
C VAL A 576 4.46 17.68 1.39
N ASP A 577 5.21 17.37 0.32
CA ASP A 577 4.75 17.52 -1.05
C ASP A 577 3.94 16.30 -1.53
N PHE A 578 2.68 16.56 -1.90
CA PHE A 578 1.73 15.56 -2.40
C PHE A 578 1.42 15.75 -3.91
N SER A 579 2.28 16.45 -4.66
CA SER A 579 2.22 16.57 -6.12
C SER A 579 2.30 15.20 -6.81
N GLU A 580 3.21 14.33 -6.36
CA GLU A 580 3.39 12.96 -6.85
C GLU A 580 3.15 11.91 -5.75
N PRO A 581 1.88 11.71 -5.34
CA PRO A 581 1.59 10.90 -4.17
C PRO A 581 1.62 9.40 -4.46
N ALA A 582 2.01 8.61 -3.46
CA ALA A 582 1.85 7.17 -3.46
C ALA A 582 0.59 6.72 -2.68
N TYR A 583 0.07 5.55 -3.03
CA TYR A 583 -1.15 4.96 -2.45
C TYR A 583 -0.89 3.54 -1.95
N ASN A 584 -0.06 3.42 -0.92
CA ASN A 584 0.35 2.14 -0.35
C ASN A 584 -0.85 1.38 0.25
N LYS A 585 -1.03 0.11 -0.12
CA LYS A 585 -2.10 -0.76 0.42
C LYS A 585 -1.59 -1.77 1.45
N SER A 586 -0.29 -1.98 1.51
CA SER A 586 0.36 -2.95 2.38
C SER A 586 1.68 -2.40 2.95
N THR A 587 2.22 -3.06 3.98
CA THR A 587 3.57 -2.80 4.47
C THR A 587 4.63 -3.06 3.40
N GLN A 588 4.37 -3.99 2.48
CA GLN A 588 5.26 -4.28 1.34
C GLN A 588 5.24 -3.14 0.33
N ASP A 589 4.07 -2.61 -0.01
CA ASP A 589 3.92 -1.48 -0.96
C ASP A 589 4.68 -0.25 -0.44
N SER A 590 4.51 0.06 0.86
CA SER A 590 5.25 1.15 1.52
C SER A 590 6.76 0.93 1.45
N SER A 591 7.23 -0.29 1.73
CA SER A 591 8.65 -0.62 1.62
C SER A 591 9.17 -0.43 0.19
N LEU A 592 8.43 -0.93 -0.82
CA LEU A 592 8.82 -0.80 -2.23
C LEU A 592 8.82 0.66 -2.69
N ASN A 593 7.85 1.46 -2.27
CA ASN A 593 7.78 2.88 -2.61
C ASN A 593 8.99 3.64 -2.04
N ILE A 594 9.32 3.41 -0.77
CA ILE A 594 10.47 4.05 -0.13
C ILE A 594 11.78 3.62 -0.81
N LEU A 595 11.92 2.33 -1.14
CA LEU A 595 13.10 1.84 -1.87
C LEU A 595 13.19 2.41 -3.29
N GLY A 596 12.06 2.61 -3.96
CA GLY A 596 12.00 3.29 -5.25
C GLY A 596 12.47 4.74 -5.15
N ALA A 597 12.03 5.49 -4.12
CA ALA A 597 12.49 6.86 -3.89
C ALA A 597 14.00 6.93 -3.62
N LEU A 598 14.53 6.03 -2.80
CA LEU A 598 15.97 5.92 -2.54
C LEU A 598 16.76 5.61 -3.82
N ALA A 599 16.21 4.79 -4.72
CA ALA A 599 16.87 4.42 -5.96
C ALA A 599 16.85 5.53 -7.02
N ARG A 600 15.77 6.32 -7.13
CA ARG A 600 15.71 7.47 -8.07
C ARG A 600 16.73 8.55 -7.70
N ASP A 601 16.82 8.85 -6.41
CA ASP A 601 17.78 9.84 -5.89
C ASP A 601 19.26 9.37 -6.01
N GLU A 602 19.52 8.06 -6.14
CA GLU A 602 20.86 7.54 -6.51
C GLU A 602 21.21 7.73 -8.00
N VAL A 603 20.22 7.98 -8.86
CA VAL A 603 20.38 8.21 -10.32
C VAL A 603 20.43 9.70 -10.66
N ASP A 604 19.67 10.54 -9.96
CA ASP A 604 19.60 12.00 -10.17
C ASP A 604 20.79 12.77 -9.55
N GLY A 605 21.76 12.07 -8.96
CA GLY A 605 22.90 12.69 -8.27
C GLY A 605 24.02 13.26 -9.16
N ASP A 606 23.82 13.36 -10.48
CA ASP A 606 24.86 13.81 -11.42
C ASP A 606 24.47 14.97 -12.37
N ASP A 607 23.26 15.54 -12.33
CA ASP A 607 22.97 16.77 -13.10
C ASP A 607 21.84 17.59 -12.42
N ASP A 608 22.20 18.77 -11.89
CA ASP A 608 21.27 19.86 -11.60
C ASP A 608 20.93 20.54 -12.95
N ASP A 609 19.66 20.62 -13.32
CA ASP A 609 19.01 21.85 -13.82
C ASP A 609 17.52 21.62 -14.08
N ASP A 610 16.73 22.61 -13.66
CA ASP A 610 15.28 22.74 -13.80
C ASP A 610 14.81 22.65 -15.27
N ASP A 611 13.62 22.05 -15.49
CA ASP A 611 12.52 22.73 -16.21
C ASP A 611 11.21 21.93 -16.10
N ASP A 612 10.16 22.64 -15.71
CA ASP A 612 8.75 22.24 -15.72
C ASP A 612 8.28 21.83 -17.12
N ASP A 613 7.42 20.81 -17.22
CA ASP A 613 6.20 20.90 -18.02
C ASP A 613 5.18 19.81 -17.64
N ASP A 614 3.98 20.30 -17.32
CA ASP A 614 2.75 19.56 -17.02
C ASP A 614 2.33 18.64 -18.18
N GLU A 615 2.00 17.38 -17.91
CA GLU A 615 0.76 16.75 -18.44
C GLU A 615 0.42 15.44 -17.71
N GLU A 616 -0.84 15.38 -17.25
CA GLU A 616 -1.46 14.33 -16.45
C GLU A 616 -1.71 13.06 -17.30
N ASP A 617 -0.79 12.07 -17.30
CA ASP A 617 -1.00 10.83 -18.05
C ASP A 617 -1.35 9.59 -17.22
N SER A 618 -2.50 9.03 -17.58
CA SER A 618 -3.05 7.75 -17.10
C SER A 618 -2.05 6.59 -17.23
N LYS A 619 -1.89 5.80 -16.16
CA LYS A 619 -1.06 4.57 -16.05
C LYS A 619 -1.34 3.45 -17.09
N ASP A 620 -2.25 3.64 -18.03
CA ASP A 620 -2.67 2.64 -19.03
C ASP A 620 -2.13 2.93 -20.43
N THR A 621 -1.26 3.94 -20.60
CA THR A 621 -0.87 4.42 -21.93
C THR A 621 0.63 4.66 -22.08
N PHE A 622 1.17 4.23 -23.23
CA PHE A 622 2.56 4.40 -23.63
C PHE A 622 2.65 5.55 -24.63
N LYS A 623 3.31 6.65 -24.28
CA LYS A 623 3.59 7.76 -25.21
C LYS A 623 4.99 7.63 -25.77
N TYR A 624 5.15 7.94 -27.06
CA TYR A 624 6.46 8.17 -27.65
C TYR A 624 6.41 9.35 -28.60
N THR A 625 7.54 10.03 -28.68
CA THR A 625 7.81 11.20 -29.50
C THR A 625 8.97 10.91 -30.45
N GLU A 626 9.33 11.89 -31.27
CA GLU A 626 10.48 11.83 -32.16
C GLU A 626 11.79 11.57 -31.39
N ARG A 627 11.90 12.10 -30.15
CA ARG A 627 13.04 11.83 -29.24
C ARG A 627 13.21 10.34 -28.99
N ASP A 628 12.11 9.66 -28.66
CA ASP A 628 12.11 8.23 -28.32
C ASP A 628 12.43 7.36 -29.54
N VAL A 629 11.98 7.81 -30.72
CA VAL A 629 12.31 7.18 -32.00
C VAL A 629 13.81 7.29 -32.29
N ILE A 630 14.39 8.49 -32.15
CA ILE A 630 15.84 8.70 -32.35
C ILE A 630 16.63 7.85 -31.36
N LEU A 631 16.24 7.87 -30.07
CA LEU A 631 16.90 7.10 -29.03
C LEU A 631 16.89 5.59 -29.31
N TYR A 632 15.74 5.06 -29.73
CA TYR A 632 15.63 3.66 -30.14
C TYR A 632 16.49 3.36 -31.36
N ASN A 633 16.45 4.21 -32.39
CA ASN A 633 17.23 4.01 -33.61
C ASN A 633 18.74 4.03 -33.33
N LEU A 634 19.22 4.92 -32.45
CA LEU A 634 20.60 4.93 -31.94
C LEU A 634 20.92 3.66 -31.14
N GLY A 635 19.98 3.19 -30.32
CA GLY A 635 20.04 1.90 -29.65
C GLY A 635 20.13 0.70 -30.59
N LEU A 636 19.69 0.84 -31.85
CA LEU A 636 19.86 -0.14 -32.93
C LEU A 636 21.11 0.10 -33.78
N GLY A 637 21.96 1.05 -33.39
CA GLY A 637 23.23 1.34 -34.04
C GLY A 637 23.14 2.30 -35.21
N ALA A 638 22.02 3.03 -35.38
CA ALA A 638 21.93 4.11 -36.36
C ALA A 638 23.05 5.13 -36.16
N LYS A 639 23.56 5.69 -37.26
CA LYS A 639 24.71 6.60 -37.28
C LYS A 639 24.26 8.02 -37.56
N ALA A 640 25.07 8.99 -37.13
CA ALA A 640 24.82 10.42 -37.35
C ALA A 640 24.59 10.83 -38.82
N LYS A 641 24.99 10.00 -39.79
CA LYS A 641 24.79 10.25 -41.24
C LYS A 641 23.48 9.68 -41.79
N GLU A 642 22.78 8.85 -41.02
CA GLU A 642 21.50 8.24 -41.40
C GLU A 642 20.36 9.14 -40.92
N LEU A 643 20.27 10.33 -41.52
CA LEU A 643 19.41 11.42 -41.04
C LEU A 643 17.93 11.03 -40.93
N ASN A 644 17.45 10.15 -41.81
CA ASN A 644 16.11 9.57 -41.75
C ASN A 644 15.84 8.77 -40.45
N TYR A 645 16.85 8.44 -39.65
CA TYR A 645 16.70 7.76 -38.36
C TYR A 645 17.06 8.61 -37.15
N VAL A 646 17.87 9.67 -37.32
CA VAL A 646 18.46 10.42 -36.20
C VAL A 646 18.16 11.91 -36.21
N TYR A 647 17.40 12.39 -37.20
CA TYR A 647 17.02 13.79 -37.33
C TYR A 647 15.55 13.91 -37.73
N GLU A 648 14.74 14.41 -36.80
CA GLU A 648 13.31 14.62 -36.93
C GLU A 648 12.94 15.63 -38.03
N GLY A 649 13.87 16.50 -38.42
CA GLY A 649 13.70 17.44 -39.53
C GLY A 649 14.00 16.86 -40.92
N ASP A 650 14.46 15.60 -41.03
CA ASP A 650 14.62 14.93 -42.32
C ASP A 650 13.23 14.63 -42.92
N PRO A 651 12.97 14.94 -44.21
CA PRO A 651 11.66 14.69 -44.82
C PRO A 651 11.27 13.20 -44.89
N ASN A 652 12.22 12.29 -44.65
CA ASN A 652 12.01 10.85 -44.59
C ASN A 652 12.21 10.28 -43.17
N PHE A 653 12.12 11.11 -42.12
CA PHE A 653 12.24 10.64 -40.75
C PHE A 653 11.23 9.51 -40.46
N GLU A 654 11.74 8.36 -40.02
CA GLU A 654 10.92 7.16 -39.86
C GLU A 654 11.27 6.34 -38.62
N VAL A 655 10.28 5.56 -38.17
CA VAL A 655 10.45 4.59 -37.09
C VAL A 655 10.84 3.24 -37.67
N ILE A 656 11.98 2.68 -37.23
CA ILE A 656 12.35 1.32 -37.62
C ILE A 656 11.25 0.35 -37.13
N PRO A 657 10.66 -0.50 -38.00
CA PRO A 657 9.44 -1.24 -37.64
C PRO A 657 9.54 -2.20 -36.44
N SER A 658 10.76 -2.58 -36.05
CA SER A 658 11.01 -3.36 -34.84
C SER A 658 10.61 -2.64 -33.55
N TYR A 659 10.41 -1.31 -33.58
CA TYR A 659 9.91 -0.52 -32.44
C TYR A 659 8.59 -1.07 -31.88
N GLY A 660 7.81 -1.80 -32.68
CA GLY A 660 6.57 -2.45 -32.23
C GLY A 660 6.71 -3.44 -31.06
N VAL A 661 7.94 -3.79 -30.65
CA VAL A 661 8.19 -4.57 -29.43
C VAL A 661 8.29 -3.74 -28.14
N ILE A 662 8.47 -2.42 -28.25
CA ILE A 662 8.66 -1.53 -27.10
C ILE A 662 7.37 -1.31 -26.28
N PRO A 663 6.20 -1.02 -26.89
CA PRO A 663 5.02 -0.61 -26.12
C PRO A 663 4.44 -1.65 -25.14
N PHE A 664 4.83 -2.92 -25.23
CA PHE A 664 4.40 -3.95 -24.27
C PHE A 664 5.47 -4.28 -23.21
N MET A 665 6.69 -3.78 -23.41
CA MET A 665 7.79 -3.91 -22.45
C MET A 665 7.71 -2.86 -21.33
N ASP A 666 6.99 -1.76 -21.57
CA ASP A 666 6.69 -0.72 -20.59
C ASP A 666 5.69 -1.19 -19.50
N GLU A 667 5.76 -0.57 -18.30
CA GLU A 667 5.01 -0.97 -17.10
C GLU A 667 3.48 -0.95 -17.27
N SER A 668 2.97 -0.18 -18.24
CA SER A 668 1.55 -0.01 -18.53
C SER A 668 0.88 -1.20 -19.24
N GLY A 669 1.66 -2.16 -19.78
CA GLY A 669 1.14 -3.21 -20.69
C GLY A 669 1.61 -4.66 -20.44
N GLY A 670 2.30 -4.94 -19.32
CA GLY A 670 2.94 -6.24 -19.07
C GLY A 670 1.99 -7.39 -18.69
N LEU A 671 2.38 -8.62 -19.03
CA LEU A 671 1.68 -9.84 -18.57
C LEU A 671 2.13 -10.19 -17.13
N GLU A 672 1.19 -10.43 -16.21
CA GLU A 672 1.48 -10.86 -14.82
C GLU A 672 1.96 -12.33 -14.74
N VAL A 673 3.19 -12.59 -15.20
CA VAL A 673 3.79 -13.93 -15.27
C VAL A 673 3.89 -14.61 -13.89
N ASN A 674 4.07 -13.83 -12.83
CA ASN A 674 4.10 -14.31 -11.45
C ASN A 674 2.78 -14.97 -11.00
N LYS A 675 1.63 -14.59 -11.58
CA LYS A 675 0.34 -15.24 -11.30
C LYS A 675 0.16 -16.57 -12.04
N LEU A 676 0.91 -16.77 -13.12
CA LEU A 676 0.82 -17.97 -13.96
C LEU A 676 1.75 -19.10 -13.50
N LEU A 677 2.74 -18.79 -12.68
CA LEU A 677 3.82 -19.70 -12.30
C LEU A 677 4.00 -19.81 -10.78
N THR A 678 4.41 -20.99 -10.31
CA THR A 678 4.97 -21.22 -8.98
C THR A 678 6.50 -21.10 -9.02
N ASN A 679 7.10 -20.62 -7.93
CA ASN A 679 8.55 -20.39 -7.83
C ASN A 679 9.13 -19.49 -8.94
N PHE A 680 8.33 -18.51 -9.41
CA PHE A 680 8.79 -17.54 -10.39
C PHE A 680 9.93 -16.70 -9.83
N ASN A 681 11.04 -16.64 -10.56
CA ASN A 681 12.16 -15.75 -10.29
C ASN A 681 12.51 -15.02 -11.60
N PRO A 682 12.38 -13.68 -11.66
CA PRO A 682 12.65 -12.92 -12.88
C PRO A 682 14.11 -13.04 -13.35
N ALA A 683 15.09 -13.25 -12.44
CA ALA A 683 16.49 -13.46 -12.81
C ALA A 683 16.75 -14.80 -13.54
N LEU A 684 15.77 -15.71 -13.54
CA LEU A 684 15.82 -17.00 -14.23
C LEU A 684 14.99 -17.05 -15.51
N LEU A 685 14.37 -15.92 -15.88
CA LEU A 685 13.63 -15.74 -17.11
C LEU A 685 14.61 -15.50 -18.27
N LEU A 686 14.42 -16.26 -19.35
CA LEU A 686 15.11 -16.05 -20.62
C LEU A 686 14.07 -15.76 -21.70
N HIS A 687 14.28 -14.70 -22.47
CA HIS A 687 13.45 -14.41 -23.63
C HIS A 687 13.82 -15.37 -24.77
N GLY A 688 12.91 -16.26 -25.15
CA GLY A 688 13.20 -17.38 -26.03
C GLY A 688 12.80 -17.14 -27.49
N GLU A 689 11.59 -16.65 -27.73
CA GLU A 689 11.09 -16.34 -29.07
C GLU A 689 10.30 -15.04 -29.07
N GLN A 690 10.37 -14.31 -30.18
CA GLN A 690 9.57 -13.11 -30.42
C GLN A 690 8.85 -13.24 -31.76
N TYR A 691 7.56 -12.92 -31.77
CA TYR A 691 6.77 -12.67 -32.98
C TYR A 691 6.19 -11.26 -32.90
N LEU A 692 6.27 -10.53 -34.01
CA LEU A 692 5.71 -9.20 -34.18
C LEU A 692 4.96 -9.16 -35.53
N ARG A 693 3.75 -8.62 -35.51
CA ARG A 693 2.97 -8.28 -36.68
C ARG A 693 2.61 -6.80 -36.68
N LEU A 694 2.85 -6.15 -37.81
CA LEU A 694 2.45 -4.78 -38.07
C LEU A 694 1.04 -4.79 -38.66
N HIS A 695 0.17 -3.96 -38.10
CA HIS A 695 -1.17 -3.73 -38.64
C HIS A 695 -1.30 -2.36 -39.32
N LYS A 696 -0.32 -1.47 -39.10
CA LYS A 696 -0.20 -0.14 -39.70
C LYS A 696 1.22 0.10 -40.18
N PHE A 697 1.37 0.71 -41.35
CA PHE A 697 2.65 1.16 -41.89
C PHE A 697 2.42 2.32 -42.90
N PRO A 698 3.28 3.36 -42.96
CA PRO A 698 4.40 3.65 -42.05
C PRO A 698 3.92 3.84 -40.62
N LEU A 699 4.82 3.60 -39.66
CA LEU A 699 4.53 3.86 -38.25
C LEU A 699 4.54 5.36 -38.00
N PRO A 700 3.65 5.89 -37.15
CA PRO A 700 3.71 7.29 -36.78
C PRO A 700 5.01 7.59 -36.02
N THR A 701 5.59 8.78 -36.22
CA THR A 701 6.84 9.22 -35.56
C THR A 701 6.63 9.67 -34.12
N SER A 702 5.37 9.87 -33.73
CA SER A 702 4.91 10.09 -32.37
C SER A 702 3.50 9.52 -32.20
N ALA A 703 3.20 8.89 -31.06
CA ALA A 703 1.85 8.42 -30.77
C ALA A 703 1.64 8.21 -29.27
N THR A 704 0.36 8.17 -28.88
CA THR A 704 -0.09 7.63 -27.59
C THR A 704 -0.74 6.27 -27.83
N LEU A 705 -0.20 5.22 -27.21
CA LEU A 705 -0.60 3.84 -27.41
C LEU A 705 -1.22 3.25 -26.14
N ARG A 706 -2.04 2.21 -26.29
CA ARG A 706 -2.58 1.37 -25.21
C ARG A 706 -2.37 -0.10 -25.55
N THR A 707 -1.81 -0.87 -24.62
CA THR A 707 -1.51 -2.29 -24.84
C THR A 707 -2.41 -3.20 -24.00
N GLU A 708 -3.00 -4.23 -24.62
CA GLU A 708 -3.75 -5.29 -23.95
C GLU A 708 -2.94 -6.60 -23.92
N ALA A 709 -2.58 -7.07 -22.72
CA ALA A 709 -1.83 -8.32 -22.52
C ALA A 709 -2.72 -9.48 -22.06
N TYR A 710 -2.40 -10.69 -22.51
CA TYR A 710 -3.07 -11.92 -22.06
C TYR A 710 -2.17 -13.15 -22.21
N PRO A 711 -2.34 -14.19 -21.38
CA PRO A 711 -1.65 -15.46 -21.60
C PRO A 711 -2.21 -16.13 -22.86
N VAL A 712 -1.31 -16.61 -23.71
CA VAL A 712 -1.65 -17.43 -24.90
C VAL A 712 -1.45 -18.90 -24.58
N GLU A 713 -0.33 -19.24 -23.95
CA GLU A 713 0.01 -20.62 -23.61
C GLU A 713 0.99 -20.67 -22.43
N VAL A 714 0.81 -21.63 -21.52
CA VAL A 714 1.73 -21.91 -20.41
C VAL A 714 2.02 -23.41 -20.41
N GLN A 715 3.29 -23.81 -20.44
CA GLN A 715 3.68 -25.22 -20.47
C GLN A 715 4.78 -25.53 -19.45
N ASN A 716 4.67 -26.66 -18.76
CA ASN A 716 5.80 -27.24 -18.05
C ASN A 716 6.77 -27.91 -19.03
N LYS A 717 8.05 -27.56 -18.95
CA LYS A 717 9.15 -28.24 -19.66
C LYS A 717 9.91 -29.12 -18.68
N GLY A 718 9.41 -30.34 -18.51
CA GLY A 718 9.85 -31.25 -17.45
C GLY A 718 9.56 -30.69 -16.05
N SER A 719 10.24 -31.20 -15.04
CA SER A 719 10.04 -30.79 -13.63
C SER A 719 10.83 -29.54 -13.20
N LYS A 720 11.58 -28.92 -14.12
CA LYS A 720 12.57 -27.89 -13.78
C LYS A 720 12.40 -26.55 -14.50
N ALA A 721 11.41 -26.41 -15.38
CA ALA A 721 11.17 -25.15 -16.09
C ALA A 721 9.72 -25.02 -16.57
N ALA A 722 9.32 -23.78 -16.81
CA ALA A 722 8.06 -23.43 -17.47
C ALA A 722 8.33 -22.54 -18.68
N VAL A 723 7.45 -22.64 -19.68
CA VAL A 723 7.37 -21.75 -20.83
C VAL A 723 6.08 -20.96 -20.74
N VAL A 724 6.16 -19.65 -20.88
CA VAL A 724 4.99 -18.77 -20.94
C VAL A 724 5.01 -18.01 -22.26
N VAL A 725 3.93 -18.12 -23.02
CA VAL A 725 3.66 -17.34 -24.23
C VAL A 725 2.64 -16.26 -23.87
N GLY A 726 3.06 -15.00 -23.90
CA GLY A 726 2.18 -13.84 -23.74
C GLY A 726 1.79 -13.27 -25.10
N GLY A 727 0.53 -12.85 -25.24
CA GLY A 727 0.00 -12.16 -26.41
C GLY A 727 -0.34 -10.71 -26.07
N PHE A 728 0.03 -9.79 -26.96
CA PHE A 728 -0.11 -8.35 -26.73
C PHE A 728 -0.71 -7.67 -27.96
N LYS A 729 -1.79 -6.92 -27.77
CA LYS A 729 -2.40 -6.09 -28.83
C LYS A 729 -2.22 -4.63 -28.46
N THR A 730 -1.54 -3.87 -29.32
CA THR A 730 -1.25 -2.45 -29.07
C THR A 730 -2.05 -1.60 -30.03
N TYR A 731 -2.83 -0.69 -29.46
CA TYR A 731 -3.74 0.21 -30.16
C TYR A 731 -3.25 1.65 -30.06
N ASP A 732 -3.50 2.44 -31.10
CA ASP A 732 -3.46 3.89 -30.99
C ASP A 732 -4.61 4.33 -30.07
N LYS A 733 -4.29 5.07 -28.99
CA LYS A 733 -5.26 5.46 -27.95
C LYS A 733 -6.37 6.33 -28.51
N ASN A 734 -6.04 7.22 -29.44
CA ASN A 734 -6.94 8.26 -29.93
C ASN A 734 -7.91 7.73 -30.97
N THR A 735 -7.44 6.81 -31.82
CA THR A 735 -8.23 6.27 -32.94
C THR A 735 -8.80 4.89 -32.65
N GLY A 736 -8.25 4.17 -31.67
CA GLY A 736 -8.57 2.75 -31.42
C GLY A 736 -8.04 1.79 -32.49
N GLU A 737 -7.22 2.27 -33.43
CA GLU A 737 -6.63 1.46 -34.50
C GLU A 737 -5.59 0.49 -33.93
N LEU A 738 -5.65 -0.78 -34.31
CA LEU A 738 -4.64 -1.77 -33.93
C LEU A 738 -3.35 -1.50 -34.72
N ILE A 739 -2.24 -1.29 -34.02
CA ILE A 739 -0.94 -0.95 -34.60
C ILE A 739 -0.01 -2.17 -34.62
N PHE A 740 0.07 -2.87 -33.48
CA PHE A 740 0.95 -4.03 -33.32
C PHE A 740 0.20 -5.21 -32.71
N TYR A 741 0.59 -6.42 -33.13
CA TYR A 741 0.30 -7.64 -32.39
C TYR A 741 1.61 -8.39 -32.13
N ASN A 742 1.87 -8.74 -30.87
CA ASN A 742 3.06 -9.45 -30.45
C ASN A 742 2.72 -10.79 -29.78
N GLU A 743 3.59 -11.78 -29.97
CA GLU A 743 3.68 -12.95 -29.10
C GLU A 743 5.11 -13.05 -28.55
N SER A 744 5.25 -13.07 -27.22
CA SER A 744 6.53 -13.21 -26.52
C SER A 744 6.58 -14.56 -25.82
N THR A 745 7.59 -15.37 -26.13
CA THR A 745 7.81 -16.68 -25.48
C THR A 745 8.97 -16.58 -24.52
N THR A 746 8.69 -16.76 -23.24
CA THR A 746 9.68 -16.75 -22.16
C THR A 746 9.88 -18.15 -21.60
N PHE A 747 11.14 -18.49 -21.32
CA PHE A 747 11.55 -19.74 -20.67
C PHE A 747 12.05 -19.42 -19.26
N ILE A 748 11.33 -19.90 -18.25
CA ILE A 748 11.62 -19.60 -16.85
C ILE A 748 12.18 -20.87 -16.19
N ARG A 749 13.46 -20.82 -15.83
CA ARG A 749 14.12 -21.91 -15.10
C ARG A 749 13.62 -21.99 -13.66
N LYS A 750 13.55 -23.21 -13.12
CA LYS A 750 13.11 -23.53 -11.75
C LYS A 750 11.67 -23.14 -11.40
N ALA A 751 10.88 -22.75 -12.40
CA ALA A 751 9.46 -22.47 -12.25
C ALA A 751 8.60 -23.63 -12.80
N GLN A 752 7.34 -23.68 -12.38
CA GLN A 752 6.31 -24.57 -12.90
C GLN A 752 5.00 -23.80 -13.07
N ALA A 753 4.20 -24.15 -14.06
CA ALA A 753 2.84 -23.63 -14.26
C ALA A 753 1.98 -23.86 -13.01
N ALA A 754 1.39 -22.80 -12.49
CA ALA A 754 0.62 -22.85 -11.25
C ALA A 754 -0.59 -23.80 -11.34
N ASP A 755 -1.26 -23.81 -12.49
CA ASP A 755 -2.45 -24.63 -12.77
C ASP A 755 -2.14 -25.79 -13.76
N GLY A 756 -0.87 -26.17 -13.90
CA GLY A 756 -0.43 -27.13 -14.92
C GLY A 756 -0.37 -26.52 -16.34
N SER A 757 0.09 -27.31 -17.31
CA SER A 757 0.20 -26.86 -18.71
C SER A 757 -1.19 -26.54 -19.28
N LYS A 758 -1.36 -25.33 -19.81
CA LYS A 758 -2.64 -24.83 -20.32
C LYS A 758 -2.45 -23.95 -21.56
N LYS A 759 -3.26 -24.21 -22.57
CA LYS A 759 -3.40 -23.35 -23.76
C LYS A 759 -4.64 -22.48 -23.59
N TYR A 760 -4.48 -21.17 -23.73
CA TYR A 760 -5.55 -20.17 -23.55
C TYR A 760 -6.09 -19.67 -24.89
N LYS A 761 -5.20 -19.48 -25.88
CA LYS A 761 -5.53 -19.03 -27.23
C LYS A 761 -4.66 -19.73 -28.27
N ASP A 762 -5.10 -19.71 -29.51
CA ASP A 762 -4.29 -20.16 -30.64
C ASP A 762 -3.22 -19.12 -30.98
N ARG A 763 -2.01 -19.61 -31.25
CA ARG A 763 -0.90 -18.81 -31.79
C ARG A 763 -1.07 -18.64 -33.30
N THR A 764 -0.51 -17.57 -33.86
CA THR A 764 -0.58 -17.37 -35.32
C THR A 764 0.20 -18.44 -36.08
N THR A 765 -0.26 -18.79 -37.28
CA THR A 765 0.40 -19.80 -38.13
C THR A 765 1.86 -19.46 -38.41
N PHE A 766 2.18 -18.18 -38.61
CA PHE A 766 3.55 -17.73 -38.83
C PHE A 766 4.40 -17.81 -37.55
N ALA A 767 3.84 -17.49 -36.37
CA ALA A 767 4.57 -17.57 -35.10
C ALA A 767 5.02 -19.00 -34.74
N VAL A 768 4.25 -20.03 -35.12
CA VAL A 768 4.54 -21.45 -34.82
C VAL A 768 5.25 -22.18 -35.96
N ALA A 769 5.33 -21.60 -37.16
CA ALA A 769 5.97 -22.24 -38.30
C ALA A 769 7.48 -22.39 -38.12
N SER A 770 8.04 -23.48 -38.68
CA SER A 770 9.48 -23.61 -38.82
C SER A 770 10.00 -22.72 -39.94
N HIS A 771 11.06 -22.00 -39.66
CA HIS A 771 11.77 -21.03 -40.49
C HIS A 771 13.27 -21.29 -40.40
N GLU A 772 13.64 -22.57 -40.47
CA GLU A 772 15.05 -22.98 -40.56
C GLU A 772 15.70 -22.39 -41.81
N ALA A 773 16.91 -21.87 -41.64
CA ALA A 773 17.68 -21.34 -42.74
C ALA A 773 18.09 -22.45 -43.71
N PRO A 774 17.99 -22.22 -45.03
CA PRO A 774 18.43 -23.20 -46.01
C PRO A 774 19.95 -23.35 -45.99
N SER A 775 20.46 -24.49 -46.45
CA SER A 775 21.91 -24.72 -46.62
C SER A 775 22.53 -24.01 -47.82
N ALA A 776 21.72 -23.29 -48.61
CA ALA A 776 22.19 -22.54 -49.78
C ALA A 776 23.00 -21.28 -49.38
N THR A 777 23.75 -20.72 -50.32
CA THR A 777 24.41 -19.42 -50.13
C THR A 777 23.37 -18.32 -49.86
N PRO A 778 23.57 -17.42 -48.87
CA PRO A 778 22.64 -16.32 -48.61
C PRO A 778 22.59 -15.32 -49.77
N ASP A 779 21.40 -14.81 -50.05
CA ASP A 779 21.16 -13.74 -51.03
C ASP A 779 21.66 -12.38 -50.53
N TYR A 780 21.76 -12.24 -49.21
CA TYR A 780 22.27 -11.06 -48.54
C TYR A 780 23.05 -11.45 -47.30
N GLU A 781 24.27 -10.94 -47.19
CA GLU A 781 25.12 -11.07 -46.01
C GLU A 781 25.73 -9.71 -45.67
N ILE A 782 25.62 -9.30 -44.41
CA ILE A 782 26.27 -8.09 -43.89
C ILE A 782 26.81 -8.35 -42.49
N THR A 783 27.90 -7.69 -42.15
CA THR A 783 28.47 -7.69 -40.79
C THR A 783 28.40 -6.29 -40.23
N VAL A 784 27.76 -6.12 -39.07
CA VAL A 784 27.58 -4.83 -38.40
C VAL A 784 28.20 -4.87 -37.00
N PRO A 785 29.03 -3.89 -36.63
CA PRO A 785 29.58 -3.80 -35.28
C PRO A 785 28.51 -3.31 -34.28
N THR A 786 28.54 -3.84 -33.06
CA THR A 786 27.84 -3.24 -31.91
C THR A 786 28.81 -2.39 -31.09
N SER A 787 28.33 -1.31 -30.47
CA SER A 787 29.14 -0.55 -29.50
C SER A 787 29.33 -1.36 -28.19
N GLU A 788 30.40 -1.07 -27.44
CA GLU A 788 30.50 -1.55 -26.05
C GLU A 788 29.37 -0.98 -25.18
N ASP A 789 28.89 0.23 -25.50
CA ASP A 789 27.79 0.89 -24.83
C ASP A 789 26.41 0.54 -25.41
N GLN A 790 26.32 -0.39 -26.37
CA GLN A 790 25.08 -0.65 -27.11
C GLN A 790 23.91 -1.04 -26.20
N ALA A 791 24.19 -1.83 -25.15
CA ALA A 791 23.19 -2.21 -24.16
C ALA A 791 22.80 -1.04 -23.23
N ALA A 792 23.75 -0.15 -22.93
CA ALA A 792 23.52 1.04 -22.11
C ALA A 792 22.63 2.07 -22.82
N ILE A 793 22.73 2.17 -24.14
CA ILE A 793 21.87 3.03 -24.96
C ILE A 793 20.50 2.36 -25.16
N TYR A 794 20.46 1.09 -25.59
CA TYR A 794 19.20 0.41 -25.93
C TYR A 794 18.24 0.28 -24.73
N ARG A 795 18.76 0.07 -23.51
CA ARG A 795 17.91 -0.02 -22.30
C ARG A 795 17.06 1.23 -22.07
N LEU A 796 17.50 2.40 -22.53
CA LEU A 796 16.76 3.66 -22.40
C LEU A 796 15.47 3.67 -23.23
N SER A 797 15.29 2.70 -24.14
CA SER A 797 14.03 2.48 -24.85
C SER A 797 13.00 1.67 -24.05
N GLY A 798 13.28 1.30 -22.79
CA GLY A 798 12.28 0.74 -21.87
C GLY A 798 12.59 -0.63 -21.25
N ASP A 799 13.72 -1.28 -21.58
CA ASP A 799 14.13 -2.54 -20.93
C ASP A 799 15.31 -2.31 -19.98
N TYR A 800 14.97 -1.99 -18.73
CA TYR A 800 15.91 -1.63 -17.67
C TYR A 800 16.49 -2.82 -16.89
N ASN A 801 16.33 -4.07 -17.37
CA ASN A 801 16.81 -5.25 -16.66
C ASN A 801 18.33 -5.18 -16.36
N PRO A 802 18.76 -5.29 -15.08
CA PRO A 802 20.16 -5.17 -14.68
C PRO A 802 21.11 -6.18 -15.35
N LEU A 803 20.59 -7.29 -15.87
CA LEU A 803 21.34 -8.29 -16.64
C LEU A 803 22.15 -7.69 -17.80
N HIS A 804 21.70 -6.56 -18.33
CA HIS A 804 22.29 -5.91 -19.51
C HIS A 804 23.31 -4.83 -19.17
N ILE A 805 23.51 -4.49 -17.89
CA ILE A 805 24.42 -3.40 -17.49
C ILE A 805 25.27 -3.71 -16.24
N ASP A 806 24.74 -4.43 -15.25
CA ASP A 806 25.44 -4.72 -13.99
C ASP A 806 26.21 -6.06 -14.08
N PRO A 807 27.56 -6.05 -14.01
CA PRO A 807 28.37 -7.26 -14.01
C PRO A 807 28.05 -8.23 -12.87
N LYS A 808 27.69 -7.74 -11.68
CA LYS A 808 27.37 -8.59 -10.52
C LYS A 808 26.06 -9.33 -10.75
N PHE A 809 25.06 -8.66 -11.32
CA PHE A 809 23.78 -9.27 -11.67
C PHE A 809 23.94 -10.29 -12.80
N ALA A 810 24.69 -9.96 -13.85
CA ALA A 810 24.99 -10.88 -14.95
C ALA A 810 25.68 -12.17 -14.45
N ALA A 811 26.66 -12.03 -13.55
CA ALA A 811 27.33 -13.17 -12.92
C ALA A 811 26.36 -14.08 -12.15
N LYS A 812 25.43 -13.51 -11.37
CA LYS A 812 24.38 -14.27 -10.66
C LYS A 812 23.46 -15.05 -11.61
N ALA A 813 23.22 -14.52 -12.81
CA ALA A 813 22.44 -15.19 -13.85
C ALA A 813 23.24 -16.27 -14.63
N ASN A 814 24.51 -16.46 -14.30
CA ASN A 814 25.51 -17.31 -14.97
C ASN A 814 26.00 -16.78 -16.33
N PHE A 815 26.11 -15.46 -16.47
CA PHE A 815 26.81 -14.83 -17.58
C PHE A 815 28.12 -14.22 -17.09
N PRO A 816 29.24 -14.38 -17.82
CA PRO A 816 30.55 -13.89 -17.41
C PRO A 816 30.64 -12.35 -17.40
N LYS A 817 29.77 -11.65 -18.14
CA LYS A 817 29.65 -10.19 -18.20
C LYS A 817 28.24 -9.81 -18.71
N PRO A 818 27.82 -8.53 -18.62
CA PRO A 818 26.53 -8.09 -19.14
C PRO A 818 26.37 -8.45 -20.63
N ILE A 819 25.16 -8.90 -20.99
CA ILE A 819 24.83 -9.30 -22.36
C ILE A 819 24.00 -8.21 -23.04
N LEU A 820 24.08 -8.10 -24.36
CA LEU A 820 23.17 -7.26 -25.13
C LEU A 820 21.76 -7.86 -25.10
N HIS A 821 20.73 -7.00 -25.06
CA HIS A 821 19.33 -7.45 -25.11
C HIS A 821 19.08 -8.29 -26.37
N GLY A 822 18.31 -9.37 -26.23
CA GLY A 822 17.88 -10.16 -27.40
C GLY A 822 17.10 -9.29 -28.39
N LEU A 823 16.22 -8.42 -27.88
CA LEU A 823 15.45 -7.48 -28.68
C LEU A 823 16.30 -6.37 -29.33
N ALA A 824 17.44 -6.00 -28.75
CA ALA A 824 18.41 -5.13 -29.41
C ALA A 824 19.06 -5.82 -30.60
N SER A 825 19.55 -7.05 -30.43
CA SER A 825 20.12 -7.85 -31.52
C SER A 825 19.10 -8.12 -32.64
N PHE A 826 17.84 -8.32 -32.25
CA PHE A 826 16.70 -8.39 -33.17
C PHE A 826 16.50 -7.07 -33.92
N GLY A 827 16.43 -5.94 -33.24
CA GLY A 827 16.24 -4.64 -33.87
C GLY A 827 17.38 -4.26 -34.82
N ILE A 828 18.64 -4.50 -34.42
CA ILE A 828 19.82 -4.30 -35.28
C ILE A 828 19.72 -5.17 -36.54
N THR A 829 19.33 -6.44 -36.39
CA THR A 829 19.11 -7.33 -37.53
C THR A 829 17.98 -6.84 -38.43
N VAL A 830 16.85 -6.43 -37.84
CA VAL A 830 15.68 -5.93 -38.56
C VAL A 830 15.98 -4.66 -39.33
N LYS A 831 16.76 -3.72 -38.78
CA LYS A 831 17.22 -2.52 -39.49
C LYS A 831 17.88 -2.90 -40.82
N GLN A 832 18.82 -3.84 -40.79
CA GLN A 832 19.55 -4.27 -41.99
C GLN A 832 18.65 -4.98 -43.01
N LEU A 833 17.73 -5.83 -42.54
CA LEU A 833 16.80 -6.52 -43.44
C LEU A 833 15.75 -5.56 -44.02
N TYR A 834 15.30 -4.58 -43.24
CA TYR A 834 14.36 -3.55 -43.66
C TYR A 834 14.97 -2.64 -44.72
N GLU A 835 16.20 -2.14 -44.50
CA GLU A 835 16.95 -1.35 -45.48
C GLU A 835 17.18 -2.14 -46.78
N LYS A 836 17.41 -3.45 -46.69
CA LYS A 836 17.70 -4.28 -47.86
C LYS A 836 16.45 -4.70 -48.63
N PHE A 837 15.41 -5.15 -47.94
CA PHE A 837 14.26 -5.83 -48.55
C PHE A 837 12.95 -5.04 -48.47
N GLY A 838 12.91 -3.95 -47.70
CA GLY A 838 11.74 -3.10 -47.51
C GLY A 838 10.83 -3.55 -46.35
N PRO A 839 9.63 -2.96 -46.24
CA PRO A 839 8.69 -3.21 -45.15
C PRO A 839 8.21 -4.66 -45.09
N PHE A 840 7.88 -5.08 -43.86
CA PHE A 840 7.37 -6.42 -43.58
C PHE A 840 6.05 -6.35 -42.82
N LYS A 841 5.20 -7.34 -43.05
CA LYS A 841 3.93 -7.51 -42.36
C LYS A 841 4.09 -8.18 -41.00
N GLU A 842 4.88 -9.25 -40.97
CA GLU A 842 5.11 -10.04 -39.75
C GLU A 842 6.51 -10.63 -39.74
N ILE A 843 7.06 -10.81 -38.54
CA ILE A 843 8.39 -11.34 -38.31
C ILE A 843 8.37 -12.26 -37.09
N LYS A 844 9.14 -13.34 -37.17
CA LYS A 844 9.32 -14.31 -36.10
C LYS A 844 10.79 -14.63 -35.94
N VAL A 845 11.27 -14.71 -34.69
CA VAL A 845 12.65 -15.09 -34.36
C VAL A 845 12.71 -16.03 -33.16
N ARG A 846 13.78 -16.84 -33.10
CA ARG A 846 14.20 -17.54 -31.89
C ARG A 846 15.59 -17.08 -31.48
N PHE A 847 15.74 -16.67 -30.23
CA PHE A 847 17.03 -16.36 -29.63
C PHE A 847 17.71 -17.67 -29.21
N THR A 848 18.84 -17.96 -29.84
CA THR A 848 19.56 -19.24 -29.62
C THR A 848 20.82 -19.08 -28.79
N ASN A 849 21.40 -17.89 -28.75
CA ASN A 849 22.54 -17.53 -27.91
C ASN A 849 22.50 -16.05 -27.55
N VAL A 850 23.30 -15.67 -26.56
CA VAL A 850 23.50 -14.27 -26.16
C VAL A 850 24.49 -13.57 -27.10
N VAL A 851 24.45 -12.24 -27.13
CA VAL A 851 25.43 -11.35 -27.74
C VAL A 851 26.08 -10.54 -26.63
N TYR A 852 27.37 -10.24 -26.74
CA TYR A 852 28.02 -9.28 -25.84
C TYR A 852 28.18 -7.93 -26.54
N PRO A 853 27.94 -6.80 -25.87
CA PRO A 853 28.25 -5.49 -26.44
C PRO A 853 29.72 -5.41 -26.91
N GLY A 854 29.95 -4.77 -28.06
CA GLY A 854 31.23 -4.73 -28.76
C GLY A 854 31.44 -5.83 -29.81
N GLU A 855 30.61 -6.87 -29.84
CA GLU A 855 30.69 -7.93 -30.86
C GLU A 855 30.15 -7.49 -32.22
N HIS A 856 30.59 -8.16 -33.28
CA HIS A 856 30.06 -7.99 -34.63
C HIS A 856 28.93 -9.00 -34.90
N LEU A 857 27.81 -8.49 -35.39
CA LEU A 857 26.67 -9.28 -35.83
C LEU A 857 26.71 -9.49 -37.33
N LYS A 858 26.86 -10.75 -37.75
CA LYS A 858 26.75 -11.17 -39.15
C LYS A 858 25.32 -11.63 -39.44
N VAL A 859 24.59 -10.86 -40.22
CA VAL A 859 23.23 -11.15 -40.68
C VAL A 859 23.32 -11.86 -42.03
N LYS A 860 22.65 -13.01 -42.16
CA LYS A 860 22.53 -13.79 -43.39
C LYS A 860 21.05 -13.96 -43.73
N ALA A 861 20.65 -13.71 -44.96
CA ALA A 861 19.27 -13.78 -45.37
C ALA A 861 19.09 -14.46 -46.74
N TRP A 862 17.96 -15.17 -46.87
CA TRP A 862 17.55 -15.90 -48.06
C TRP A 862 16.12 -15.50 -48.40
N LYS A 863 15.91 -14.94 -49.59
CA LYS A 863 14.61 -14.46 -50.06
C LYS A 863 13.97 -15.50 -50.97
N ASN A 864 12.78 -15.97 -50.59
CA ASN A 864 11.93 -16.81 -51.42
C ASN A 864 10.54 -16.18 -51.53
N GLY A 865 10.26 -15.54 -52.67
CA GLY A 865 9.06 -14.73 -52.86
C GLY A 865 9.00 -13.58 -51.86
N ASN A 866 7.91 -13.50 -51.09
CA ASN A 866 7.73 -12.49 -50.03
C ASN A 866 8.36 -12.90 -48.69
N LYS A 867 8.80 -14.16 -48.54
CA LYS A 867 9.40 -14.62 -47.28
C LYS A 867 10.91 -14.44 -47.33
N VAL A 868 11.46 -13.75 -46.34
CA VAL A 868 12.91 -13.66 -46.12
C VAL A 868 13.23 -14.45 -44.86
N THR A 869 13.88 -15.60 -45.03
CA THR A 869 14.41 -16.39 -43.90
C THR A 869 15.79 -15.84 -43.56
N PHE A 870 16.16 -15.79 -42.28
CA PHE A 870 17.44 -15.19 -41.88
C PHE A 870 18.05 -15.83 -40.63
N GLN A 871 19.34 -15.57 -40.43
CA GLN A 871 20.09 -15.87 -39.23
C GLN A 871 20.98 -14.68 -38.86
N THR A 872 21.27 -14.55 -37.57
CA THR A 872 22.28 -13.60 -37.07
C THR A 872 23.30 -14.37 -36.25
N TRP A 873 24.58 -14.06 -36.47
CA TRP A 873 25.72 -14.72 -35.85
C TRP A 873 26.61 -13.70 -35.13
N SER A 874 27.10 -14.05 -33.94
CA SER A 874 28.27 -13.37 -33.37
C SER A 874 29.51 -13.84 -34.13
N VAL A 875 30.25 -12.91 -34.73
CA VAL A 875 31.42 -13.23 -35.56
C VAL A 875 32.56 -13.74 -34.69
N GLU A 876 32.84 -13.06 -33.58
CA GLU A 876 33.97 -13.36 -32.68
C GLU A 876 33.86 -14.75 -32.08
N ARG A 877 32.65 -15.15 -31.69
CA ARG A 877 32.40 -16.47 -31.09
C ARG A 877 31.96 -17.51 -32.10
N ASN A 878 31.70 -17.13 -33.34
CA ASN A 878 31.15 -18.00 -34.38
C ASN A 878 29.93 -18.79 -33.91
N VAL A 879 28.99 -18.12 -33.23
CA VAL A 879 27.74 -18.73 -32.73
C VAL A 879 26.52 -18.05 -33.32
N CYS A 880 25.51 -18.84 -33.69
CA CYS A 880 24.22 -18.34 -34.13
C CYS A 880 23.42 -17.82 -32.92
N VAL A 881 23.05 -16.54 -32.95
CA VAL A 881 22.34 -15.83 -31.87
C VAL A 881 20.86 -15.65 -32.18
N ILE A 882 20.50 -15.51 -33.46
CA ILE A 882 19.11 -15.52 -33.94
C ILE A 882 18.99 -16.58 -35.02
N ASN A 883 18.06 -17.52 -34.83
CA ASN A 883 17.80 -18.61 -35.76
C ASN A 883 16.29 -18.90 -35.85
N ASN A 884 15.91 -19.85 -36.70
CA ASN A 884 14.53 -20.26 -36.94
C ASN A 884 13.66 -19.01 -37.17
N ALA A 885 14.12 -18.13 -38.04
CA ALA A 885 13.70 -16.75 -38.13
C ALA A 885 13.33 -16.38 -39.57
N ALA A 886 12.22 -15.69 -39.73
CA ALA A 886 11.82 -15.13 -41.02
C ALA A 886 10.95 -13.90 -40.83
N LEU A 887 10.95 -13.04 -41.85
CA LEU A 887 9.96 -12.00 -42.05
C LEU A 887 9.18 -12.25 -43.35
N ASN A 888 7.93 -11.80 -43.37
CA ASN A 888 7.08 -11.82 -44.54
C ASN A 888 6.89 -10.38 -45.02
N LEU A 889 7.40 -10.07 -46.20
CA LEU A 889 7.35 -8.75 -46.82
C LEU A 889 5.90 -8.34 -47.12
N GLY A 890 5.62 -7.04 -47.06
CA GLY A 890 4.30 -6.49 -47.39
C GLY A 890 4.38 -5.00 -47.74
N THR A 891 3.40 -4.49 -48.47
CA THR A 891 3.30 -3.07 -48.86
C THR A 891 1.89 -2.52 -48.61
N GLY A 892 1.77 -1.23 -48.25
CA GLY A 892 0.49 -0.51 -48.10
C GLY A 892 0.13 -0.08 -46.66
N ALA A 893 -0.93 0.73 -46.52
CA ALA A 893 -1.35 1.36 -45.26
C ALA A 893 -1.96 0.40 -44.22
N LYS A 894 -2.39 -0.80 -44.65
CA LYS A 894 -2.89 -1.89 -43.80
C LYS A 894 -2.13 -3.16 -44.17
N LEU A 895 -0.97 -3.38 -43.55
CA LEU A 895 -0.11 -4.54 -43.83
C LEU A 895 -0.72 -5.86 -43.36
#